data_AF-A0A8T6GN79-F1
#
_entry.id   AF-A0A8T6GN79-F1
#
_cell.length_a   1.000
_cell.length_b   1.000
_cell.length_c   1.000
_cell.angle_alpha   90.00
_cell.angle_beta   90.00
_cell.angle_gamma   90.00
#
_symmetry.space_group_name_H-M   'P 1'
#
loop_
_entity.id
_entity.type
_entity.pdbx_description
1 polymer ?
#
loop_
_entity_poly.entity_id
_entity_poly.type
_entity_poly.pdbx_seq_one_letter_code
_entity_poly.pdbx_strand_id
1 'polypeptide(L)'
;MLASAVALLWVLLLLGFDTHWQQWLLVTLGMCVFILPGGLLMCAWQKRLPLDAAWFVSYGFAASLVIISGFGLLGRSLGWTMEGLLLAWALLILAGLAVFVRRARGQPLFATSLSASDLAILLSAGLAASLFAFSGMHHQPYEYDRHHYHVEVFSYLDGNPFDWREPFYDTGWLADRQAISYWTLAQAMVSRLSGQHIIHMDFIVNSLLMLVAMCGAHCFARNLGRSARNAWLVVLLHLLCLSLLLSDSAQPGAHFYMYLLTDKMVAGFALAPLALSSAYRALESPYRLGLVEFAIVFLAMFFVHVMMAGFVLVAVIFFCLARLLMRRRGQLQSARLLLLALALFSPAVYLRTQTDTRLIIYDYGVEAQENSAKVAVIDALNPLDGLPMYMIQPSAVGLPAYILLAAVLLAAMLRRHEAESSLLIALVMTALIALLPFTAWLYGRLLTPSHMMRVMTILPYGYMLFFVGETFSRRWGGSVPSKTRLHMLALALLIATPLSAWHFLTTQRGVDFAQDISPVIDLDKDLRALGAYIEAQHDEKVLILTHNELTRKALSASPQAQSLSWYHIGRMVLYADLSTEEVKNRFDDNKTFWSGQLHTHERMPILDRWGVNYVLYKRKLSEMMGYLLEAFPQRLELVASWPSFSLILVSQ
;
A
#
# COMPACT_ATOMS: atom_id res chain seq x y z
N MET A 1 -29.35 2.97 -19.08
CA MET A 1 -29.46 1.83 -18.14
C MET A 1 -28.18 1.59 -17.35
N LEU A 2 -27.00 1.32 -17.93
CA LEU A 2 -25.75 1.12 -17.16
C LEU A 2 -25.29 2.37 -16.40
N ALA A 3 -25.26 3.53 -17.06
CA ALA A 3 -24.99 4.82 -16.43
C ALA A 3 -26.06 5.17 -15.37
N SER A 4 -27.32 4.81 -15.65
CA SER A 4 -28.45 5.04 -14.76
C SER A 4 -28.41 4.15 -13.50
N ALA A 5 -27.95 2.91 -13.63
CA ALA A 5 -27.82 1.94 -12.53
C ALA A 5 -26.55 2.15 -11.71
N VAL A 6 -25.43 2.52 -12.35
CA VAL A 6 -24.21 2.96 -11.66
C VAL A 6 -24.46 4.28 -10.95
N ALA A 7 -25.18 5.22 -11.57
CA ALA A 7 -25.62 6.44 -10.90
C ALA A 7 -26.61 6.15 -9.78
N LEU A 8 -27.55 5.21 -9.93
CA LEU A 8 -28.47 4.82 -8.85
C LEU A 8 -27.77 4.09 -7.70
N LEU A 9 -26.75 3.26 -8.00
CA LEU A 9 -25.94 2.58 -6.98
C LEU A 9 -24.99 3.56 -6.28
N TRP A 10 -24.41 4.51 -7.02
CA TRP A 10 -23.69 5.65 -6.47
C TRP A 10 -24.62 6.51 -5.61
N VAL A 11 -25.82 6.82 -6.08
CA VAL A 11 -26.83 7.58 -5.33
C VAL A 11 -27.29 6.81 -4.10
N LEU A 12 -27.49 5.50 -4.15
CA LEU A 12 -27.86 4.69 -2.98
C LEU A 12 -26.70 4.50 -1.99
N LEU A 13 -25.45 4.43 -2.46
CA LEU A 13 -24.27 4.51 -1.62
C LEU A 13 -24.16 5.89 -0.96
N LEU A 14 -24.41 6.97 -1.71
CA LEU A 14 -24.40 8.36 -1.24
C LEU A 14 -25.57 8.71 -0.32
N LEU A 15 -26.74 8.09 -0.48
CA LEU A 15 -27.94 8.33 0.34
C LEU A 15 -27.85 7.70 1.74
N GLY A 16 -26.83 6.86 1.99
CA GLY A 16 -26.45 6.44 3.34
C GLY A 16 -25.41 7.34 4.02
N PHE A 17 -24.87 8.36 3.32
CA PHE A 17 -23.87 9.28 3.86
C PHE A 17 -24.51 10.63 4.22
N ASP A 18 -24.36 11.01 5.47
CA ASP A 18 -24.47 12.40 5.88
C ASP A 18 -23.23 13.18 5.39
N THR A 19 -23.46 14.32 4.74
CA THR A 19 -22.54 15.47 4.44
C THR A 19 -21.26 15.38 3.56
N HIS A 20 -20.67 14.23 3.20
CA HIS A 20 -19.31 14.21 2.56
C HIS A 20 -19.20 13.80 1.06
N TRP A 21 -20.29 13.74 0.30
CA TRP A 21 -20.29 13.27 -1.10
C TRP A 21 -19.37 14.06 -2.05
N GLN A 22 -19.18 15.36 -1.79
CA GLN A 22 -18.33 16.23 -2.60
C GLN A 22 -16.86 15.80 -2.54
N GLN A 23 -16.37 15.41 -1.36
CA GLN A 23 -14.99 14.96 -1.18
C GLN A 23 -14.74 13.67 -1.95
N TRP A 24 -15.67 12.72 -1.88
CA TRP A 24 -15.62 11.48 -2.66
C TRP A 24 -15.51 11.74 -4.16
N LEU A 25 -16.34 12.64 -4.68
CA LEU A 25 -16.31 13.01 -6.10
C LEU A 25 -14.96 13.62 -6.49
N LEU A 26 -14.48 14.61 -5.73
CA LEU A 26 -13.23 15.33 -6.01
C LEU A 26 -12.01 14.41 -5.96
N VAL A 27 -11.90 13.55 -4.95
CA VAL A 27 -10.80 12.57 -4.83
C VAL A 27 -10.87 11.53 -5.96
N THR A 28 -12.07 11.06 -6.30
CA THR A 28 -12.25 10.13 -7.42
C THR A 28 -11.80 10.75 -8.74
N LEU A 29 -12.19 12.00 -9.01
CA LEU A 29 -11.74 12.74 -10.19
C LEU A 29 -10.23 12.93 -10.19
N GLY A 30 -9.63 13.32 -9.05
CA GLY A 30 -8.18 13.43 -8.89
C GLY A 30 -7.45 12.13 -9.21
N MET A 31 -7.95 10.99 -8.74
CA MET A 31 -7.40 9.67 -9.04
C MET A 31 -7.55 9.30 -10.53
N CYS A 32 -8.69 9.63 -11.15
CA CYS A 32 -8.88 9.42 -12.60
C CYS A 32 -7.89 10.25 -13.43
N VAL A 33 -7.68 11.53 -13.07
CA VAL A 33 -6.72 12.41 -13.75
C VAL A 33 -5.29 11.94 -13.52
N PHE A 34 -4.97 11.39 -12.34
CA PHE A 34 -3.68 10.78 -12.05
C PHE A 34 -3.39 9.57 -12.95
N ILE A 35 -4.36 8.68 -13.17
CA ILE A 35 -4.21 7.46 -13.99
C ILE A 35 -4.10 7.77 -15.50
N LEU A 36 -4.69 8.88 -15.94
CA LEU A 36 -4.94 9.19 -17.34
C LEU A 36 -3.69 9.21 -18.23
N PRO A 37 -2.57 9.90 -17.91
CA PRO A 37 -1.40 9.93 -18.79
C PRO A 37 -0.79 8.54 -19.00
N GLY A 38 -0.67 7.73 -17.95
CA GLY A 38 -0.19 6.36 -18.08
C GLY A 38 -1.13 5.50 -18.93
N GLY A 39 -2.45 5.64 -18.75
CA GLY A 39 -3.44 4.92 -19.55
C GLY A 39 -3.33 5.28 -21.04
N LEU A 40 -3.23 6.57 -21.35
CA LEU A 40 -3.07 7.08 -22.72
C LEU A 40 -1.74 6.61 -23.36
N LEU A 41 -0.65 6.61 -22.61
CA LEU A 41 0.65 6.07 -23.06
C LEU A 41 0.52 4.57 -23.42
N MET A 42 -0.11 3.80 -22.54
CA MET A 42 -0.32 2.37 -22.76
C MET A 42 -1.25 2.11 -23.97
N CYS A 43 -2.29 2.94 -24.17
CA CYS A 43 -3.11 2.89 -25.38
C CYS A 43 -2.33 3.15 -26.66
N ALA A 44 -1.35 4.06 -26.64
CA ALA A 44 -0.52 4.34 -27.81
C ALA A 44 0.26 3.10 -28.27
N TRP A 45 0.64 2.21 -27.35
CA TRP A 45 1.35 0.96 -27.68
C TRP A 45 0.44 -0.23 -27.99
N GLN A 46 -0.79 -0.26 -27.47
CA GLN A 46 -1.70 -1.35 -27.75
C GLN A 46 -2.25 -1.26 -29.18
N LYS A 47 -2.12 -2.32 -29.98
CA LYS A 47 -2.54 -2.31 -31.40
C LYS A 47 -4.01 -2.64 -31.63
N ARG A 48 -4.72 -3.21 -30.65
CA ARG A 48 -6.09 -3.71 -30.81
C ARG A 48 -7.09 -2.77 -30.14
N LEU A 49 -8.11 -2.38 -30.88
CA LEU A 49 -9.35 -1.77 -30.38
C LEU A 49 -10.49 -2.77 -30.56
N PRO A 50 -11.53 -2.72 -29.71
CA PRO A 50 -11.68 -1.86 -28.54
C PRO A 50 -10.79 -2.26 -27.34
N LEU A 51 -10.51 -1.31 -26.45
CA LEU A 51 -9.76 -1.50 -25.22
C LEU A 51 -10.64 -2.07 -24.10
N ASP A 52 -10.01 -2.83 -23.21
CA ASP A 52 -10.61 -3.28 -21.95
C ASP A 52 -10.40 -2.17 -20.90
N ALA A 53 -11.49 -1.71 -20.28
CA ALA A 53 -11.42 -0.61 -19.30
C ALA A 53 -10.60 -0.99 -18.06
N ALA A 54 -10.69 -2.25 -17.60
CA ALA A 54 -9.88 -2.72 -16.48
C ALA A 54 -8.38 -2.68 -16.82
N TRP A 55 -8.03 -3.01 -18.07
CA TRP A 55 -6.65 -2.92 -18.56
C TRP A 55 -6.16 -1.47 -18.56
N PHE A 56 -6.99 -0.53 -19.05
CA PHE A 56 -6.67 0.90 -19.04
C PHE A 56 -6.40 1.41 -17.64
N VAL A 57 -7.28 1.09 -16.68
CA VAL A 57 -7.14 1.53 -15.29
C VAL A 57 -5.88 0.95 -14.66
N SER A 58 -5.68 -0.36 -14.75
CA SER A 58 -4.58 -1.03 -14.05
C SER A 58 -3.20 -0.74 -14.64
N TYR A 59 -3.03 -0.88 -15.95
CA TYR A 59 -1.76 -0.55 -16.60
C TYR A 59 -1.54 0.97 -16.68
N GLY A 60 -2.62 1.75 -16.75
CA GLY A 60 -2.53 3.21 -16.68
C GLY A 60 -2.06 3.69 -15.32
N PHE A 61 -2.55 3.08 -14.23
CA PHE A 61 -2.05 3.35 -12.88
C PHE A 61 -0.56 2.99 -12.76
N ALA A 62 -0.16 1.80 -13.18
CA ALA A 62 1.24 1.37 -13.15
C ALA A 62 2.15 2.30 -13.99
N ALA A 63 1.74 2.65 -15.21
CA ALA A 63 2.51 3.56 -16.06
C ALA A 63 2.58 4.98 -15.47
N SER A 64 1.50 5.48 -14.88
CA SER A 64 1.49 6.78 -14.21
C SER A 64 2.45 6.80 -13.01
N LEU A 65 2.54 5.70 -12.25
CA LEU A 65 3.54 5.56 -11.19
C LEU A 65 4.99 5.59 -11.71
N VAL A 66 5.27 5.06 -12.89
CA VAL A 66 6.61 5.19 -13.51
C VAL A 66 6.87 6.63 -13.94
N ILE A 67 5.89 7.28 -14.58
CA ILE A 67 6.04 8.65 -15.07
C ILE A 67 6.24 9.62 -13.91
N ILE A 68 5.42 9.53 -12.85
CA ILE A 68 5.53 10.42 -11.68
C ILE A 68 6.86 10.22 -10.95
N SER A 69 7.33 8.97 -10.82
CA SER A 69 8.64 8.67 -10.22
C SER A 69 9.78 9.22 -11.07
N GLY A 70 9.70 9.10 -12.40
CA GLY A 70 10.66 9.68 -13.32
C GLY A 70 10.73 11.21 -13.22
N PHE A 71 9.57 11.85 -13.15
CA PHE A 71 9.50 13.30 -12.89
C PHE A 71 9.92 13.69 -11.48
N GLY A 72 9.71 12.84 -10.48
CA GLY A 72 10.21 13.07 -9.13
C GLY A 72 11.75 13.09 -9.11
N LEU A 73 12.39 12.11 -9.74
CA LEU A 73 13.85 12.04 -9.87
C LEU A 73 14.43 13.23 -10.65
N LEU A 74 13.83 13.54 -11.80
CA LEU A 74 14.23 14.70 -12.61
C LEU A 74 13.97 16.00 -11.87
N GLY A 75 12.81 16.12 -11.23
CA GLY A 75 12.40 17.28 -10.47
C GLY A 75 13.34 17.57 -9.31
N ARG A 76 13.77 16.54 -8.56
CA ARG A 76 14.81 16.69 -7.53
C ARG A 76 16.16 17.15 -8.09
N SER A 77 16.50 16.70 -9.30
CA SER A 77 17.77 17.07 -9.94
C SER A 77 17.74 18.48 -10.55
N LEU A 78 16.56 18.96 -10.92
CA LEU A 78 16.35 20.23 -11.62
C LEU A 78 15.67 21.31 -10.76
N GLY A 79 15.32 21.00 -9.50
CA GLY A 79 14.60 21.89 -8.61
C GLY A 79 13.17 22.21 -9.06
N TRP A 80 12.43 21.22 -9.56
CA TRP A 80 11.02 21.43 -9.93
C TRP A 80 10.13 21.56 -8.70
N THR A 81 9.09 22.37 -8.79
CA THR A 81 8.01 22.42 -7.79
C THR A 81 6.82 21.55 -8.23
N MET A 82 5.85 21.39 -7.33
CA MET A 82 4.59 20.71 -7.64
C MET A 82 3.81 21.37 -8.79
N GLU A 83 3.87 22.70 -8.93
CA GLU A 83 3.23 23.43 -10.03
C GLU A 83 3.87 23.07 -11.38
N GLY A 84 5.21 23.00 -11.42
CA GLY A 84 5.94 22.55 -12.60
C GLY A 84 5.58 21.11 -12.98
N LEU A 85 5.44 20.25 -11.98
CA LEU A 85 5.00 18.86 -12.18
C LEU A 85 3.56 18.77 -12.74
N LEU A 86 2.63 19.55 -12.18
CA LEU A 86 1.23 19.62 -12.65
C LEU A 86 1.14 20.08 -14.11
N LEU A 87 1.95 21.08 -14.49
CA LEU A 87 2.02 21.55 -15.87
C LEU A 87 2.53 20.44 -16.80
N ALA A 88 3.64 19.77 -16.44
CA ALA A 88 4.16 18.65 -17.21
C ALA A 88 3.12 17.53 -17.35
N TRP A 89 2.38 17.24 -16.28
CA TRP A 89 1.31 16.25 -16.27
C TRP A 89 0.17 16.61 -17.22
N ALA A 90 -0.28 17.86 -17.18
CA ALA A 90 -1.32 18.37 -18.07
C ALA A 90 -0.90 18.29 -19.55
N LEU A 91 0.35 18.64 -19.86
CA LEU A 91 0.89 18.52 -21.22
C LEU A 91 0.94 17.07 -21.71
N LEU A 92 1.31 16.12 -20.85
CA LEU A 92 1.26 14.69 -21.18
C LEU A 92 -0.17 14.22 -21.46
N ILE A 93 -1.14 14.67 -20.67
CA ILE A 93 -2.56 14.35 -20.90
C ILE A 93 -3.00 14.88 -22.27
N LEU A 94 -2.72 16.15 -22.58
CA LEU A 94 -3.09 16.76 -23.87
C LEU A 94 -2.45 16.02 -25.06
N ALA A 95 -1.15 15.70 -24.96
CA ALA A 95 -0.44 14.94 -25.99
C ALA A 95 -1.03 13.53 -26.16
N GLY A 96 -1.29 12.83 -25.04
CA GLY A 96 -1.90 11.50 -25.03
C GLY A 96 -3.31 11.51 -25.62
N LEU A 97 -4.13 12.51 -25.29
CA LEU A 97 -5.48 12.68 -25.83
C LEU A 97 -5.45 12.91 -27.34
N ALA A 98 -4.50 13.71 -27.86
CA ALA A 98 -4.36 13.91 -29.30
C ALA A 98 -4.07 12.60 -30.05
N VAL A 99 -3.16 11.77 -29.51
CA VAL A 99 -2.88 10.43 -30.05
C VAL A 99 -4.11 9.53 -29.96
N PHE A 100 -4.80 9.56 -28.82
CA PHE A 100 -5.97 8.74 -28.54
C PHE A 100 -7.14 9.07 -29.49
N VAL A 101 -7.48 10.35 -29.66
CA VAL A 101 -8.53 10.81 -30.58
C VAL A 101 -8.20 10.43 -32.01
N ARG A 102 -6.93 10.53 -32.43
CA ARG A 102 -6.51 10.11 -33.78
C ARG A 102 -6.77 8.62 -34.01
N ARG A 103 -6.56 7.78 -33.00
CA ARG A 103 -6.78 6.33 -33.07
C ARG A 103 -8.25 5.92 -32.96
N ALA A 104 -9.06 6.72 -32.28
CA ALA A 104 -10.50 6.51 -32.09
C ALA A 104 -11.34 6.66 -33.36
N ARG A 105 -10.80 7.31 -34.40
CA ARG A 105 -11.58 7.70 -35.59
C ARG A 105 -12.25 6.48 -36.25
N GLY A 106 -13.57 6.40 -36.11
CA GLY A 106 -14.41 5.39 -36.76
C GLY A 106 -14.54 4.05 -36.02
N GLN A 107 -13.99 3.90 -34.80
CA GLN A 107 -14.12 2.67 -34.01
C GLN A 107 -14.41 2.95 -32.54
N PRO A 108 -15.26 2.15 -31.86
CA PRO A 108 -15.46 2.30 -30.43
C PRO A 108 -14.15 2.04 -29.68
N LEU A 109 -13.78 3.00 -28.83
CA LEU A 109 -12.53 2.98 -28.09
C LEU A 109 -12.48 1.93 -27.00
N PHE A 110 -13.61 1.71 -26.33
CA PHE A 110 -13.77 0.74 -25.27
C PHE A 110 -14.82 -0.28 -25.64
N ALA A 111 -14.64 -1.51 -25.15
CA ALA A 111 -15.61 -2.57 -25.38
C ALA A 111 -16.82 -2.26 -24.49
N THR A 112 -17.91 -1.77 -25.08
CA THR A 112 -19.11 -1.36 -24.33
C THR A 112 -20.10 -2.50 -24.10
N SER A 113 -19.80 -3.71 -24.57
CA SER A 113 -20.69 -4.87 -24.41
C SER A 113 -20.48 -5.54 -23.05
N LEU A 114 -21.14 -5.02 -22.00
CA LEU A 114 -21.33 -5.75 -20.75
C LEU A 114 -22.64 -6.54 -20.84
N SER A 115 -22.58 -7.87 -20.65
CA SER A 115 -23.81 -8.65 -20.49
C SER A 115 -24.47 -8.32 -19.15
N ALA A 116 -25.77 -8.61 -18.99
CA ALA A 116 -26.47 -8.43 -17.71
C ALA A 116 -25.79 -9.21 -16.57
N SER A 117 -25.19 -10.38 -16.86
CA SER A 117 -24.42 -11.15 -15.88
C SER A 117 -23.08 -10.50 -15.53
N ASP A 118 -22.40 -9.85 -16.48
CA ASP A 118 -21.15 -9.14 -16.19
C ASP A 118 -21.43 -7.92 -15.32
N LEU A 119 -22.54 -7.22 -15.59
CA LEU A 119 -23.01 -6.11 -14.77
C LEU A 119 -23.38 -6.58 -13.36
N ALA A 120 -24.13 -7.67 -13.21
CA ALA A 120 -24.49 -8.20 -11.90
C ALA A 120 -23.25 -8.57 -11.08
N ILE A 121 -22.28 -9.24 -11.70
CA ILE A 121 -21.00 -9.56 -11.06
C ILE A 121 -20.24 -8.30 -10.65
N LEU A 122 -20.14 -7.32 -11.56
CA LEU A 122 -19.49 -6.03 -11.30
C LEU A 122 -20.14 -5.28 -10.14
N LEU A 123 -21.47 -5.23 -10.11
CA LEU A 123 -22.24 -4.58 -9.04
C LEU A 123 -22.09 -5.33 -7.72
N SER A 124 -22.08 -6.67 -7.71
CA SER A 124 -21.84 -7.46 -6.50
C SER A 124 -20.41 -7.29 -5.99
N ALA A 125 -19.41 -7.28 -6.87
CA ALA A 125 -18.01 -7.07 -6.52
C ALA A 125 -17.79 -5.65 -5.99
N GLY A 126 -18.40 -4.66 -6.64
CA GLY A 126 -18.37 -3.25 -6.22
C GLY A 126 -19.08 -3.05 -4.90
N LEU A 127 -20.28 -3.59 -4.73
CA LEU A 127 -21.03 -3.52 -3.46
C LEU A 127 -20.27 -4.20 -2.33
N ALA A 128 -19.73 -5.40 -2.56
CA ALA A 128 -18.90 -6.08 -1.58
C ALA A 128 -17.68 -5.21 -1.21
N ALA A 129 -16.89 -4.78 -2.20
CA ALA A 129 -15.72 -3.93 -1.97
C ALA A 129 -16.09 -2.62 -1.24
N SER A 130 -17.21 -1.98 -1.58
CA SER A 130 -17.69 -0.76 -0.93
C SER A 130 -18.17 -1.00 0.50
N LEU A 131 -18.90 -2.08 0.76
CA LEU A 131 -19.33 -2.44 2.12
C LEU A 131 -18.12 -2.80 3.01
N PHE A 132 -17.13 -3.50 2.45
CA PHE A 132 -15.89 -3.82 3.15
C PHE A 132 -15.00 -2.58 3.36
N ALA A 133 -14.88 -1.73 2.34
CA ALA A 133 -14.16 -0.46 2.47
C ALA A 133 -14.82 0.42 3.54
N PHE A 134 -16.16 0.53 3.52
CA PHE A 134 -16.94 1.26 4.51
C PHE A 134 -16.64 0.79 5.93
N SER A 135 -16.67 -0.51 6.19
CA SER A 135 -16.28 -1.03 7.51
C SER A 135 -14.80 -0.83 7.86
N GLY A 136 -13.90 -0.75 6.87
CA GLY A 136 -12.50 -0.36 7.07
C GLY A 136 -12.33 1.14 7.37
N MET A 137 -13.31 1.98 7.02
CA MET A 137 -13.38 3.38 7.50
C MET A 137 -13.67 3.43 8.99
N HIS A 138 -14.37 2.42 9.52
CA HIS A 138 -14.70 2.25 10.93
C HIS A 138 -13.61 1.54 11.77
N HIS A 139 -12.43 1.31 11.21
CA HIS A 139 -11.31 0.74 11.98
C HIS A 139 -9.95 1.17 11.39
N GLN A 140 -9.20 1.97 12.14
CA GLN A 140 -7.79 2.26 11.83
C GLN A 140 -6.94 2.25 13.12
N PRO A 141 -6.41 1.10 13.56
CA PRO A 141 -5.30 1.04 14.52
C PRO A 141 -3.96 1.43 13.89
N TYR A 142 -3.94 1.91 12.63
CA TYR A 142 -2.71 2.21 11.88
C TYR A 142 -2.20 3.65 12.08
N GLU A 143 -2.16 4.11 13.33
CA GLU A 143 -1.58 5.43 13.65
C GLU A 143 -0.09 5.53 13.23
N TYR A 144 0.64 4.41 13.17
CA TYR A 144 2.10 4.44 13.06
C TYR A 144 2.63 4.87 11.68
N ASP A 145 2.21 4.24 10.57
CA ASP A 145 2.74 4.55 9.22
C ASP A 145 1.93 5.66 8.51
N ARG A 146 0.65 5.86 8.87
CA ARG A 146 -0.24 6.86 8.23
C ARG A 146 0.35 8.26 8.29
N HIS A 147 0.61 8.73 9.52
CA HIS A 147 1.15 10.07 9.74
C HIS A 147 2.59 10.22 9.21
N HIS A 148 3.38 9.14 9.15
CA HIS A 148 4.69 9.17 8.51
C HIS A 148 4.57 9.51 7.01
N TYR A 149 3.65 8.87 6.29
CA TYR A 149 3.41 9.20 4.88
C TYR A 149 2.85 10.61 4.69
N HIS A 150 2.02 11.11 5.61
CA HIS A 150 1.51 12.49 5.54
C HIS A 150 2.64 13.52 5.61
N VAL A 151 3.61 13.33 6.52
CA VAL A 151 4.77 14.23 6.61
C VAL A 151 5.61 14.18 5.33
N GLU A 152 5.84 12.98 4.77
CA GLU A 152 6.52 12.85 3.48
C GLU A 152 5.73 13.42 2.30
N VAL A 153 4.40 13.47 2.37
CA VAL A 153 3.57 14.10 1.34
C VAL A 153 3.77 15.62 1.36
N PHE A 154 3.82 16.24 2.55
CA PHE A 154 4.01 17.67 2.69
C PHE A 154 5.32 18.19 2.09
N SER A 155 6.40 17.41 2.17
CA SER A 155 7.68 17.80 1.55
C SER A 155 7.56 18.10 0.04
N TYR A 156 6.53 17.58 -0.63
CA TYR A 156 6.22 17.88 -2.02
C TYR A 156 5.18 18.99 -2.22
N LEU A 157 4.42 19.36 -1.19
CA LEU A 157 3.31 20.32 -1.27
C LEU A 157 3.68 21.75 -0.88
N ASP A 158 4.79 21.95 -0.17
CA ASP A 158 5.21 23.21 0.48
C ASP A 158 5.61 24.35 -0.47
N GLY A 159 5.36 24.24 -1.78
CA GLY A 159 5.82 25.20 -2.78
C GLY A 159 7.34 25.24 -2.98
N ASN A 160 8.10 24.56 -2.11
CA ASN A 160 9.53 24.38 -2.24
C ASN A 160 9.88 23.48 -3.44
N PRO A 161 11.03 23.71 -4.09
CA PRO A 161 11.59 22.76 -5.03
C PRO A 161 11.69 21.38 -4.41
N PHE A 162 11.40 20.34 -5.17
CA PHE A 162 11.78 19.00 -4.79
C PHE A 162 13.29 18.99 -4.63
N ASP A 163 13.76 18.66 -3.45
CA ASP A 163 15.17 18.58 -3.17
C ASP A 163 15.51 17.22 -2.56
N TRP A 164 16.76 17.11 -2.13
CA TRP A 164 17.28 15.92 -1.48
C TRP A 164 17.34 16.07 0.03
N ARG A 165 16.63 17.04 0.62
CA ARG A 165 16.65 17.26 2.06
C ARG A 165 15.58 16.42 2.75
N GLU A 166 15.91 15.93 3.93
CA GLU A 166 14.96 15.21 4.76
C GLU A 166 13.91 16.16 5.37
N PRO A 167 12.61 15.82 5.33
CA PRO A 167 11.55 16.77 5.65
C PRO A 167 11.20 16.87 7.14
N PHE A 168 11.90 16.16 8.03
CA PHE A 168 11.50 15.98 9.42
C PHE A 168 12.23 16.91 10.38
N TYR A 169 13.52 17.12 10.15
CA TYR A 169 14.35 18.02 10.96
C TYR A 169 15.02 19.12 10.13
N ASP A 170 14.96 19.06 8.80
CA ASP A 170 15.68 19.94 7.87
C ASP A 170 17.21 19.96 8.12
N THR A 171 17.76 18.81 8.49
CA THR A 171 19.15 18.69 8.97
C THR A 171 20.09 17.98 8.01
N GLY A 172 19.58 17.43 6.90
CA GLY A 172 20.36 16.46 6.15
C GLY A 172 19.79 16.01 4.83
N TRP A 173 20.50 15.04 4.24
CA TRP A 173 20.09 14.35 3.03
C TRP A 173 19.01 13.30 3.31
N LEU A 174 18.13 13.07 2.33
CA LEU A 174 17.14 12.00 2.38
C LEU A 174 17.78 10.64 2.61
N ALA A 175 17.18 9.85 3.49
CA ALA A 175 17.55 8.45 3.64
C ALA A 175 17.34 7.68 2.32
N ASP A 176 18.16 6.65 2.07
CA ASP A 176 18.13 5.85 0.83
C ASP A 176 16.73 5.40 0.42
N ARG A 177 15.89 5.00 1.38
CA ARG A 177 14.50 4.58 1.11
C ARG A 177 13.66 5.72 0.54
N GLN A 178 13.80 6.93 1.06
CA GLN A 178 13.04 8.12 0.65
C GLN A 178 13.59 8.74 -0.64
N ALA A 179 14.86 8.49 -0.93
CA ALA A 179 15.50 8.88 -2.18
C ALA A 179 14.85 8.20 -3.40
N ILE A 180 14.35 6.97 -3.24
CA ILE A 180 13.87 6.11 -4.33
C ILE A 180 12.37 5.77 -4.27
N SER A 181 11.70 6.00 -3.13
CA SER A 181 10.26 5.75 -2.97
C SER A 181 9.46 6.99 -3.35
N TYR A 182 8.61 6.86 -4.38
CA TYR A 182 7.79 7.95 -4.91
C TYR A 182 6.29 7.69 -4.74
N TRP A 183 5.91 6.73 -3.90
CA TRP A 183 4.51 6.52 -3.55
C TRP A 183 3.90 7.74 -2.85
N THR A 184 4.66 8.43 -1.99
CA THR A 184 4.22 9.66 -1.32
C THR A 184 4.12 10.84 -2.27
N LEU A 185 4.99 10.92 -3.30
CA LEU A 185 4.79 11.89 -4.39
C LEU A 185 3.51 11.61 -5.19
N ALA A 186 3.19 10.34 -5.45
CA ALA A 186 1.94 9.98 -6.11
C ALA A 186 0.71 10.39 -5.26
N GLN A 187 0.77 10.18 -3.93
CA GLN A 187 -0.28 10.65 -3.02
C GLN A 187 -0.40 12.19 -3.00
N ALA A 188 0.73 12.91 -2.96
CA ALA A 188 0.77 14.37 -3.07
C ALA A 188 0.14 14.86 -4.37
N MET A 189 0.42 14.20 -5.49
CA MET A 189 -0.17 14.51 -6.79
C MET A 189 -1.69 14.31 -6.79
N VAL A 190 -2.21 13.20 -6.26
CA VAL A 190 -3.67 12.98 -6.16
C VAL A 190 -4.31 14.02 -5.22
N SER A 191 -3.63 14.39 -4.13
CA SER A 191 -4.08 15.46 -3.22
C SER A 191 -4.21 16.79 -3.95
N ARG A 192 -3.21 17.20 -4.73
CA ARG A 192 -3.27 18.44 -5.51
C ARG A 192 -4.31 18.40 -6.63
N LEU A 193 -4.42 17.29 -7.36
CA LEU A 193 -5.41 17.12 -8.42
C LEU A 193 -6.86 17.13 -7.90
N SER A 194 -7.07 16.68 -6.66
CA SER A 194 -8.39 16.67 -6.01
C SER A 194 -8.71 17.95 -5.23
N GLY A 195 -7.69 18.76 -4.91
CA GLY A 195 -7.81 19.92 -4.02
C GLY A 195 -8.18 19.54 -2.58
N GLN A 196 -7.95 18.29 -2.17
CA GLN A 196 -8.26 17.80 -0.82
C GLN A 196 -6.99 17.57 -0.01
N HIS A 197 -7.04 17.89 1.28
CA HIS A 197 -5.93 17.64 2.21
C HIS A 197 -5.72 16.13 2.41
N ILE A 198 -4.47 15.67 2.53
CA ILE A 198 -4.12 14.24 2.56
C ILE A 198 -4.84 13.46 3.67
N ILE A 199 -5.00 14.05 4.86
CA ILE A 199 -5.74 13.47 6.01
C ILE A 199 -7.17 13.03 5.61
N HIS A 200 -7.84 13.75 4.71
CA HIS A 200 -9.21 13.41 4.27
C HIS A 200 -9.28 12.30 3.24
N MET A 201 -8.16 12.06 2.56
CA MET A 201 -8.16 11.23 1.36
C MET A 201 -7.97 9.77 1.67
N ASP A 202 -7.34 9.43 2.80
CA ASP A 202 -6.86 8.07 3.07
C ASP A 202 -7.94 7.01 2.89
N PHE A 203 -9.13 7.23 3.45
CA PHE A 203 -10.26 6.32 3.35
C PHE A 203 -10.79 6.16 1.92
N ILE A 204 -10.88 7.27 1.20
CA ILE A 204 -11.39 7.32 -0.16
C ILE A 204 -10.36 6.68 -1.11
N VAL A 205 -9.09 7.06 -1.00
CA VAL A 205 -8.00 6.54 -1.82
C VAL A 205 -7.79 5.05 -1.57
N ASN A 206 -7.85 4.58 -0.32
CA ASN A 206 -7.80 3.15 -0.02
C ASN A 206 -8.89 2.38 -0.80
N SER A 207 -10.12 2.89 -0.80
CA SER A 207 -11.26 2.32 -1.53
C SER A 207 -11.04 2.32 -3.05
N LEU A 208 -10.53 3.42 -3.60
CA LEU A 208 -10.22 3.53 -5.02
C LEU A 208 -9.07 2.59 -5.43
N LEU A 209 -8.08 2.40 -4.57
CA LEU A 209 -6.99 1.44 -4.80
C LEU A 209 -7.49 0.00 -4.79
N MET A 210 -8.53 -0.33 -4.00
CA MET A 210 -9.15 -1.66 -4.06
C MET A 210 -9.76 -1.91 -5.43
N LEU A 211 -10.43 -0.90 -6.02
CA LEU A 211 -10.95 -0.99 -7.39
C LEU A 211 -9.83 -1.17 -8.42
N VAL A 212 -8.69 -0.48 -8.25
CA VAL A 212 -7.50 -0.66 -9.10
C VAL A 212 -6.95 -2.08 -8.98
N ALA A 213 -6.87 -2.63 -7.77
CA ALA A 213 -6.43 -4.00 -7.52
C ALA A 213 -7.40 -5.05 -8.09
N MET A 214 -8.71 -4.80 -8.01
CA MET A 214 -9.73 -5.64 -8.66
C MET A 214 -9.58 -5.63 -10.19
N CYS A 215 -9.35 -4.45 -10.79
CA CYS A 215 -9.02 -4.36 -12.20
C CYS A 215 -7.71 -5.13 -12.52
N GLY A 216 -6.73 -5.12 -11.60
CA GLY A 216 -5.49 -5.87 -11.71
C GLY A 216 -5.70 -7.39 -11.71
N ALA A 217 -6.55 -7.90 -10.81
CA ALA A 217 -6.95 -9.30 -10.76
C ALA A 217 -7.74 -9.73 -12.00
N HIS A 218 -8.62 -8.86 -12.52
CA HIS A 218 -9.29 -9.08 -13.81
C HIS A 218 -8.26 -9.18 -14.94
N CYS A 219 -7.32 -8.23 -15.03
CA CYS A 219 -6.26 -8.23 -16.03
C CYS A 219 -5.37 -9.46 -15.93
N PHE A 220 -5.04 -9.92 -14.72
CA PHE A 220 -4.30 -11.15 -14.49
C PHE A 220 -4.99 -12.33 -15.20
N ALA A 221 -6.28 -12.53 -14.94
CA ALA A 221 -7.04 -13.62 -15.55
C ALA A 221 -7.15 -13.47 -17.08
N ARG A 222 -7.39 -12.26 -17.59
CA ARG A 222 -7.45 -11.98 -19.05
C ARG A 222 -6.12 -12.28 -19.73
N ASN A 223 -5.01 -11.89 -19.12
CA ASN A 223 -3.66 -12.12 -19.62
C ASN A 223 -3.29 -13.61 -19.67
N LEU A 224 -3.87 -14.42 -18.78
CA LEU A 224 -3.77 -15.88 -18.80
C LEU A 224 -4.78 -16.55 -19.77
N GLY A 225 -5.48 -15.77 -20.60
CA GLY A 225 -6.35 -16.27 -21.66
C GLY A 225 -7.79 -16.57 -21.23
N ARG A 226 -8.21 -16.16 -20.02
CA ARG A 226 -9.60 -16.35 -19.55
C ARG A 226 -10.54 -15.36 -20.21
N SER A 227 -11.80 -15.75 -20.44
CA SER A 227 -12.85 -14.86 -20.93
C SER A 227 -13.12 -13.71 -19.94
N ALA A 228 -13.70 -12.59 -20.40
CA ALA A 228 -14.08 -11.47 -19.54
C ALA A 228 -14.93 -11.91 -18.34
N ARG A 229 -15.92 -12.76 -18.60
CA ARG A 229 -16.77 -13.31 -17.55
C ARG A 229 -16.00 -14.15 -16.51
N ASN A 230 -15.07 -15.00 -16.95
CA ASN A 230 -14.25 -15.77 -16.01
C ASN A 230 -13.26 -14.89 -15.25
N ALA A 231 -12.78 -13.81 -15.86
CA ALA A 231 -11.92 -12.85 -15.19
C ALA A 231 -12.69 -12.10 -14.08
N TRP A 232 -13.93 -11.72 -14.32
CA TRP A 232 -14.79 -11.16 -13.27
C TRP A 232 -15.14 -12.15 -12.16
N LEU A 233 -15.34 -13.43 -12.50
CA LEU A 233 -15.46 -14.48 -11.49
C LEU A 233 -14.19 -14.58 -10.64
N VAL A 234 -13.00 -14.49 -11.25
CA VAL A 234 -11.72 -14.47 -10.51
C VAL A 234 -11.66 -13.31 -9.52
N VAL A 235 -12.14 -12.11 -9.91
CA VAL A 235 -12.23 -10.95 -8.99
C VAL A 235 -13.12 -11.28 -7.79
N LEU A 236 -14.32 -11.84 -8.03
CA LEU A 236 -15.22 -12.22 -6.95
C LEU A 236 -14.62 -13.29 -6.02
N LEU A 237 -14.00 -14.32 -6.59
CA LEU A 237 -13.31 -15.35 -5.80
C LEU A 237 -12.14 -14.76 -5.02
N HIS A 238 -11.48 -13.73 -5.55
CA HIS A 238 -10.39 -13.05 -4.86
C HIS A 238 -10.91 -12.32 -3.61
N LEU A 239 -11.99 -11.54 -3.74
CA LEU A 239 -12.64 -10.87 -2.62
C LEU A 239 -13.13 -11.88 -1.56
N LEU A 240 -13.75 -12.97 -2.01
CA LEU A 240 -14.20 -14.07 -1.13
C LEU A 240 -13.03 -14.69 -0.36
N CYS A 241 -11.95 -15.10 -1.05
CA CYS A 241 -10.78 -15.68 -0.39
C CYS A 241 -10.18 -14.72 0.63
N LEU A 242 -10.05 -13.44 0.30
CA LEU A 242 -9.51 -12.44 1.22
C LEU A 242 -10.44 -12.20 2.40
N SER A 243 -11.77 -12.30 2.22
CA SER A 243 -12.72 -12.19 3.34
C SER A 243 -12.56 -13.30 4.38
N LEU A 244 -12.09 -14.48 3.96
CA LEU A 244 -11.79 -15.62 4.85
C LEU A 244 -10.41 -15.50 5.53
N LEU A 245 -9.63 -14.48 5.19
CA LEU A 245 -8.29 -14.21 5.71
C LEU A 245 -8.27 -12.88 6.47
N LEU A 246 -9.27 -12.69 7.35
CA LEU A 246 -9.49 -11.47 8.13
C LEU A 246 -9.46 -11.68 9.66
N SER A 247 -9.19 -12.90 10.12
CA SER A 247 -9.24 -13.22 11.55
C SER A 247 -8.05 -12.65 12.35
N ASP A 248 -7.01 -12.21 11.66
CA ASP A 248 -5.81 -11.64 12.26
C ASP A 248 -5.35 -10.43 11.42
N SER A 249 -4.91 -9.34 12.07
CA SER A 249 -4.42 -8.12 11.42
C SER A 249 -3.22 -8.35 10.48
N ALA A 250 -2.49 -9.44 10.71
CA ALA A 250 -1.36 -9.89 9.91
C ALA A 250 -1.76 -10.62 8.62
N GLN A 251 -3.02 -11.05 8.49
CA GLN A 251 -3.48 -11.83 7.36
C GLN A 251 -3.65 -10.99 6.08
N PRO A 252 -3.52 -11.62 4.89
CA PRO A 252 -3.66 -10.95 3.60
C PRO A 252 -5.01 -10.23 3.40
N GLY A 253 -6.09 -10.73 3.98
CA GLY A 253 -7.38 -10.04 3.91
C GLY A 253 -7.36 -8.72 4.66
N ALA A 254 -6.83 -8.69 5.88
CA ALA A 254 -6.71 -7.45 6.67
C ALA A 254 -5.85 -6.42 5.92
N HIS A 255 -4.72 -6.89 5.39
CA HIS A 255 -3.85 -6.15 4.47
C HIS A 255 -4.55 -5.53 3.26
N PHE A 256 -5.44 -6.26 2.60
CA PHE A 256 -6.18 -5.77 1.44
C PHE A 256 -7.29 -4.78 1.80
N TYR A 257 -8.05 -5.04 2.86
CA TYR A 257 -9.24 -4.25 3.19
C TYR A 257 -8.92 -3.00 4.03
N MET A 258 -7.91 -3.07 4.91
CA MET A 258 -7.60 -1.98 5.86
C MET A 258 -6.35 -1.18 5.49
N TYR A 259 -5.38 -1.81 4.80
CA TYR A 259 -4.02 -1.27 4.68
C TYR A 259 -3.57 -1.04 3.24
N LEU A 260 -4.49 -1.09 2.26
CA LEU A 260 -4.14 -1.05 0.85
C LEU A 260 -3.48 0.27 0.43
N LEU A 261 -3.77 1.38 1.11
CA LEU A 261 -3.10 2.68 0.90
C LEU A 261 -1.59 2.63 1.15
N THR A 262 -1.08 1.68 1.93
CA THR A 262 0.35 1.59 2.21
C THR A 262 1.13 1.11 0.98
N ASP A 263 2.30 1.70 0.74
CA ASP A 263 3.24 1.39 -0.34
C ASP A 263 3.37 -0.13 -0.64
N LYS A 264 3.71 -0.92 0.37
CA LYS A 264 3.86 -2.38 0.31
C LYS A 264 2.59 -3.08 -0.17
N MET A 265 1.41 -2.62 0.24
CA MET A 265 0.14 -3.26 -0.09
C MET A 265 -0.34 -2.88 -1.50
N VAL A 266 -0.16 -1.62 -1.92
CA VAL A 266 -0.38 -1.21 -3.32
C VAL A 266 0.49 -2.05 -4.25
N ALA A 267 1.78 -2.17 -3.94
CA ALA A 267 2.70 -2.97 -4.75
C ALA A 267 2.29 -4.46 -4.78
N GLY A 268 1.88 -5.02 -3.63
CA GLY A 268 1.45 -6.41 -3.53
C GLY A 268 0.17 -6.75 -4.28
N PHE A 269 -0.91 -6.02 -4.03
CA PHE A 269 -2.24 -6.38 -4.56
C PHE A 269 -2.58 -5.73 -5.90
N ALA A 270 -2.13 -4.50 -6.16
CA ALA A 270 -2.46 -3.79 -7.40
C ALA A 270 -1.44 -4.07 -8.52
N LEU A 271 -0.14 -4.10 -8.20
CA LEU A 271 0.92 -4.19 -9.21
C LEU A 271 1.45 -5.62 -9.42
N ALA A 272 1.64 -6.43 -8.36
CA ALA A 272 2.22 -7.76 -8.51
C ALA A 272 1.44 -8.67 -9.48
N PRO A 273 0.08 -8.71 -9.47
CA PRO A 273 -0.67 -9.49 -10.46
C PRO A 273 -0.38 -9.03 -11.91
N LEU A 274 -0.28 -7.73 -12.14
CA LEU A 274 0.05 -7.20 -13.46
C LEU A 274 1.46 -7.62 -13.87
N ALA A 275 2.45 -7.55 -12.98
CA ALA A 275 3.82 -7.96 -13.28
C ALA A 275 3.89 -9.46 -13.62
N LEU A 276 3.32 -10.31 -12.77
CA LEU A 276 3.33 -11.77 -12.95
C LEU A 276 2.61 -12.19 -14.24
N SER A 277 1.46 -11.61 -14.53
CA SER A 277 0.71 -11.91 -15.77
C SER A 277 1.36 -11.32 -17.03
N SER A 278 2.08 -10.20 -16.91
CA SER A 278 2.88 -9.64 -18.01
C SER A 278 4.10 -10.50 -18.32
N ALA A 279 4.80 -10.99 -17.27
CA ALA A 279 5.89 -11.97 -17.43
C ALA A 279 5.41 -13.26 -18.09
N TYR A 280 4.23 -13.76 -17.70
CA TYR A 280 3.57 -14.88 -18.36
C TYR A 280 3.33 -14.60 -19.85
N ARG A 281 2.72 -13.45 -20.18
CA ARG A 281 2.48 -13.03 -21.57
C ARG A 281 3.76 -12.87 -22.38
N ALA A 282 4.83 -12.35 -21.77
CA ALA A 282 6.13 -12.18 -22.43
C ALA A 282 6.70 -13.52 -22.93
N LEU A 283 6.38 -14.63 -22.25
CA LEU A 283 6.84 -15.96 -22.65
C LEU A 283 5.85 -16.74 -23.54
N GLU A 284 4.53 -16.51 -23.42
CA GLU A 284 3.52 -17.24 -24.20
C GLU A 284 3.08 -16.54 -25.49
N SER A 285 3.32 -15.24 -25.64
CA SER A 285 2.86 -14.45 -26.78
C SER A 285 4.01 -14.06 -27.73
N PRO A 286 3.80 -14.09 -29.07
CA PRO A 286 4.79 -13.62 -30.04
C PRO A 286 4.99 -12.09 -30.01
N TYR A 287 4.15 -11.35 -29.29
CA TYR A 287 4.21 -9.89 -29.21
C TYR A 287 5.12 -9.45 -28.06
N ARG A 288 6.18 -8.68 -28.39
CA ARG A 288 7.13 -8.07 -27.44
C ARG A 288 6.49 -7.18 -26.35
N LEU A 289 5.20 -6.86 -26.48
CA LEU A 289 4.44 -6.04 -25.55
C LEU A 289 4.44 -6.59 -24.12
N GLY A 290 4.44 -7.91 -23.92
CA GLY A 290 4.45 -8.49 -22.57
C GLY A 290 5.70 -8.13 -21.76
N LEU A 291 6.86 -7.97 -22.42
CA LEU A 291 8.09 -7.55 -21.75
C LEU A 291 8.08 -6.05 -21.40
N VAL A 292 7.49 -5.22 -22.27
CA VAL A 292 7.31 -3.78 -22.00
C VAL A 292 6.33 -3.58 -20.85
N GLU A 293 5.18 -4.27 -20.88
CA GLU A 293 4.20 -4.32 -19.79
C GLU A 293 4.89 -4.76 -18.47
N PHE A 294 5.70 -5.83 -18.51
CA PHE A 294 6.45 -6.28 -17.34
C PHE A 294 7.44 -5.24 -16.84
N ALA A 295 8.22 -4.61 -17.72
CA ALA A 295 9.21 -3.60 -17.35
C ALA A 295 8.55 -2.38 -16.67
N ILE A 296 7.44 -1.89 -17.22
CA ILE A 296 6.70 -0.76 -16.65
C ILE A 296 6.16 -1.10 -15.27
N VAL A 297 5.47 -2.23 -15.14
CA VAL A 297 4.89 -2.61 -13.84
C VAL A 297 5.99 -2.92 -12.83
N PHE A 298 7.08 -3.55 -13.24
CA PHE A 298 8.23 -3.81 -12.36
C PHE A 298 8.88 -2.50 -11.88
N LEU A 299 9.09 -1.52 -12.76
CA LEU A 299 9.58 -0.20 -12.38
C LEU A 299 8.61 0.52 -11.44
N ALA A 300 7.30 0.44 -11.70
CA ALA A 300 6.28 0.98 -10.80
C ALA A 300 6.40 0.35 -9.40
N MET A 301 6.54 -0.98 -9.34
CA MET A 301 6.74 -1.68 -8.07
C MET A 301 8.05 -1.28 -7.39
N PHE A 302 9.12 -1.10 -8.15
CA PHE A 302 10.41 -0.68 -7.62
C PHE A 302 10.31 0.71 -6.95
N PHE A 303 9.69 1.68 -7.62
CA PHE A 303 9.52 3.04 -7.09
C PHE A 303 8.43 3.16 -6.01
N VAL A 304 7.49 2.23 -5.95
CA VAL A 304 6.52 2.18 -4.84
C VAL A 304 7.14 1.47 -3.64
N HIS A 305 7.67 0.26 -3.83
CA HIS A 305 8.29 -0.51 -2.76
C HIS A 305 9.22 -1.63 -3.30
N VAL A 306 10.54 -1.40 -3.24
CA VAL A 306 11.59 -2.30 -3.77
C VAL A 306 11.47 -3.75 -3.30
N MET A 307 11.17 -3.99 -2.02
CA MET A 307 11.00 -5.35 -1.48
C MET A 307 9.92 -6.16 -2.21
N MET A 308 8.76 -5.54 -2.53
CA MET A 308 7.68 -6.23 -3.24
C MET A 308 8.07 -6.55 -4.68
N ALA A 309 8.85 -5.67 -5.32
CA ALA A 309 9.46 -5.95 -6.62
C ALA A 309 10.42 -7.16 -6.53
N GLY A 310 11.17 -7.29 -5.42
CA GLY A 310 12.00 -8.45 -5.10
C GLY A 310 11.22 -9.77 -5.03
N PHE A 311 10.08 -9.80 -4.33
CA PHE A 311 9.23 -11.01 -4.29
C PHE A 311 8.72 -11.41 -5.67
N VAL A 312 8.35 -10.44 -6.50
CA VAL A 312 7.95 -10.71 -7.89
C VAL A 312 9.11 -11.27 -8.70
N LEU A 313 10.35 -10.78 -8.53
CA LEU A 313 11.52 -11.37 -9.20
C LEU A 313 11.74 -12.82 -8.78
N VAL A 314 11.62 -13.13 -7.49
CA VAL A 314 11.72 -14.53 -7.00
C VAL A 314 10.66 -15.42 -7.66
N ALA A 315 9.42 -14.94 -7.75
CA ALA A 315 8.35 -15.66 -8.44
C ALA A 315 8.64 -15.83 -9.95
N VAL A 316 9.17 -14.81 -10.63
CA VAL A 316 9.56 -14.89 -12.04
C VAL A 316 10.75 -15.86 -12.26
N ILE A 317 11.72 -15.87 -11.34
CA ILE A 317 12.85 -16.82 -11.34
C ILE A 317 12.30 -18.24 -11.25
N PHE A 318 11.45 -18.55 -10.25
CA PHE A 318 10.85 -19.87 -10.13
C PHE A 318 9.96 -20.23 -11.32
N PHE A 319 9.25 -19.26 -11.89
CA PHE A 319 8.41 -19.49 -13.07
C PHE A 319 9.25 -19.90 -14.28
N CYS A 320 10.37 -19.22 -14.50
CA CYS A 320 11.30 -19.56 -15.59
C CYS A 320 11.95 -20.93 -15.35
N LEU A 321 12.39 -21.22 -14.12
CA LEU A 321 12.96 -22.52 -13.75
C LEU A 321 11.95 -23.66 -13.95
N ALA A 322 10.72 -23.51 -13.42
CA ALA A 322 9.66 -24.49 -13.60
C ALA A 322 9.37 -24.74 -15.08
N ARG A 323 9.34 -23.69 -15.91
CA ARG A 323 9.18 -23.86 -17.36
C ARG A 323 10.35 -24.61 -18.01
N LEU A 324 11.59 -24.27 -17.67
CA LEU A 324 12.77 -24.93 -18.25
C LEU A 324 12.76 -26.44 -17.96
N LEU A 325 12.33 -26.81 -16.75
CA LEU A 325 12.23 -28.21 -16.31
C LEU A 325 11.01 -28.94 -16.90
N MET A 326 9.87 -28.27 -17.04
CA MET A 326 8.59 -28.92 -17.36
C MET A 326 8.15 -28.78 -18.82
N ARG A 327 8.71 -27.83 -19.59
CA ARG A 327 8.29 -27.52 -20.97
C ARG A 327 9.47 -27.34 -21.91
N ARG A 328 9.42 -28.00 -23.09
CA ARG A 328 10.41 -27.84 -24.16
C ARG A 328 10.22 -26.56 -24.99
N ARG A 329 8.99 -26.05 -25.12
CA ARG A 329 8.68 -24.87 -25.94
C ARG A 329 9.02 -23.57 -25.19
N GLY A 330 9.82 -22.72 -25.84
CA GLY A 330 10.14 -21.39 -25.32
C GLY A 330 11.28 -21.35 -24.31
N GLN A 331 12.11 -22.41 -24.22
CA GLN A 331 13.21 -22.50 -23.26
C GLN A 331 14.22 -21.35 -23.40
N LEU A 332 14.54 -20.92 -24.63
CA LEU A 332 15.44 -19.78 -24.84
C LEU A 332 14.86 -18.48 -24.28
N GLN A 333 13.56 -18.22 -24.49
CA GLN A 333 12.88 -17.05 -23.92
C GLN A 333 12.84 -17.13 -22.39
N SER A 334 12.55 -18.31 -21.83
CA SER A 334 12.62 -18.54 -20.39
C SER A 334 14.02 -18.30 -19.83
N ALA A 335 15.07 -18.76 -20.50
CA ALA A 335 16.45 -18.55 -20.06
C ALA A 335 16.83 -17.06 -20.11
N ARG A 336 16.43 -16.33 -21.16
CA ARG A 336 16.66 -14.88 -21.25
C ARG A 336 15.95 -14.11 -20.14
N LEU A 337 14.68 -14.43 -19.88
CA LEU A 337 13.93 -13.79 -18.79
C LEU A 337 14.50 -14.16 -17.42
N LEU A 338 14.95 -15.41 -17.23
CA LEU A 338 15.63 -15.85 -16.02
C LEU A 338 16.92 -15.05 -15.78
N LEU A 339 17.78 -14.92 -16.80
CA LEU A 339 19.01 -14.13 -16.70
C LEU A 339 18.72 -12.66 -16.40
N LEU A 340 17.71 -12.06 -17.03
CA LEU A 340 17.26 -10.71 -16.71
C LEU A 340 16.79 -10.59 -15.26
N ALA A 341 15.95 -11.51 -14.80
CA ALA A 341 15.44 -11.50 -13.42
C ALA A 341 16.56 -11.66 -12.39
N LEU A 342 17.53 -12.56 -12.65
CA LEU A 342 18.72 -12.71 -11.82
C LEU A 342 19.60 -11.46 -11.82
N ALA A 343 19.80 -10.84 -12.98
CA ALA A 343 20.57 -9.59 -13.08
C ALA A 343 19.90 -8.47 -12.28
N LEU A 344 18.58 -8.32 -12.36
CA LEU A 344 17.81 -7.34 -11.58
C LEU A 344 17.80 -7.65 -10.07
N PHE A 345 17.86 -8.93 -9.68
CA PHE A 345 17.90 -9.34 -8.27
C PHE A 345 19.31 -9.23 -7.66
N SER A 346 20.36 -9.32 -8.48
CA SER A 346 21.75 -9.37 -8.03
C SER A 346 22.23 -8.19 -7.16
N PRO A 347 21.81 -6.93 -7.37
CA PRO A 347 22.24 -5.83 -6.51
C PRO A 347 21.75 -5.98 -5.08
N ALA A 348 20.54 -6.50 -4.88
CA ALA A 348 20.00 -6.75 -3.54
C ALA A 348 20.81 -7.81 -2.80
N VAL A 349 21.23 -8.88 -3.51
CA VAL A 349 22.08 -9.93 -2.95
C VAL A 349 23.48 -9.38 -2.65
N TYR A 350 24.07 -8.63 -3.57
CA TYR A 350 25.40 -8.04 -3.42
C TYR A 350 25.46 -7.05 -2.24
N LEU A 351 24.56 -6.07 -2.20
CA LEU A 351 24.52 -5.09 -1.10
C LEU A 351 24.37 -5.79 0.26
N ARG A 352 23.65 -6.91 0.28
CA ARG A 352 23.51 -7.70 1.49
C ARG A 352 24.77 -8.43 1.91
N THR A 353 25.58 -8.93 0.98
CA THR A 353 26.86 -9.56 1.34
C THR A 353 27.90 -8.56 1.81
N GLN A 354 27.71 -7.25 1.55
CA GLN A 354 28.59 -6.18 2.01
C GLN A 354 28.19 -5.57 3.37
N THR A 355 27.02 -5.91 3.92
CA THR A 355 26.54 -5.32 5.18
C THR A 355 26.72 -6.30 6.36
N ASP A 356 27.86 -6.21 7.04
CA ASP A 356 28.20 -7.01 8.23
C ASP A 356 27.16 -6.87 9.37
N THR A 357 26.54 -5.70 9.48
CA THR A 357 25.71 -5.28 10.63
C THR A 357 24.30 -5.87 10.66
N ARG A 358 23.89 -6.67 9.68
CA ARG A 358 22.49 -7.12 9.60
C ARG A 358 22.32 -8.62 9.37
N LEU A 359 23.37 -9.44 9.49
CA LEU A 359 23.28 -10.90 9.68
C LEU A 359 22.66 -11.26 11.05
N ILE A 360 21.57 -10.59 11.43
CA ILE A 360 20.76 -10.98 12.57
C ILE A 360 19.89 -12.13 12.08
N ILE A 361 20.46 -13.34 12.07
CA ILE A 361 19.67 -14.49 12.50
C ILE A 361 19.31 -14.10 13.93
N TYR A 362 18.05 -13.71 14.19
CA TYR A 362 17.64 -13.25 15.51
C TYR A 362 18.12 -14.27 16.54
N ASP A 363 19.05 -13.86 17.40
CA ASP A 363 19.47 -14.67 18.53
C ASP A 363 18.35 -14.58 19.57
N TYR A 364 17.52 -15.62 19.58
CA TYR A 364 16.35 -15.73 20.46
C TYR A 364 16.73 -15.96 21.93
N GLY A 365 18.03 -16.01 22.26
CA GLY A 365 18.52 -16.55 23.51
C GLY A 365 18.39 -15.69 24.77
N VAL A 366 18.48 -14.35 24.74
CA VAL A 366 18.68 -13.58 26.00
C VAL A 366 17.98 -12.21 26.08
N GLU A 367 17.60 -11.60 24.95
CA GLU A 367 17.40 -10.13 24.92
C GLU A 367 15.99 -9.70 24.44
N ALA A 368 15.03 -10.63 24.44
CA ALA A 368 13.67 -10.44 23.91
C ALA A 368 12.68 -9.83 24.91
N GLN A 369 12.95 -9.88 26.22
CA GLN A 369 11.99 -9.47 27.25
C GLN A 369 11.89 -7.95 27.49
N GLU A 370 12.90 -7.16 27.10
CA GLU A 370 12.95 -5.73 27.46
C GLU A 370 12.46 -4.77 26.38
N ASN A 371 12.14 -5.25 25.17
CA ASN A 371 11.82 -4.37 24.04
C ASN A 371 10.51 -4.79 23.38
N SER A 372 9.44 -4.01 23.58
CA SER A 372 8.11 -4.25 23.00
C SER A 372 8.12 -4.34 21.47
N ALA A 373 9.08 -3.71 20.80
CA ALA A 373 9.30 -3.86 19.36
C ALA A 373 9.85 -5.25 18.96
N LYS A 374 10.59 -5.93 19.85
CA LYS A 374 11.02 -7.33 19.67
C LYS A 374 9.86 -8.31 19.91
N VAL A 375 8.95 -8.01 20.84
CA VAL A 375 7.73 -8.83 21.08
C VAL A 375 6.83 -8.88 19.85
N ALA A 376 6.53 -7.74 19.21
CA ALA A 376 5.72 -7.71 17.98
C ALA A 376 6.39 -8.40 16.76
N VAL A 377 7.73 -8.51 16.76
CA VAL A 377 8.49 -9.26 15.74
C VAL A 377 8.47 -10.76 16.02
N ILE A 378 8.45 -11.15 17.30
CA ILE A 378 8.25 -12.54 17.75
C ILE A 378 6.80 -12.96 17.49
N ASP A 379 5.81 -12.07 17.61
CA ASP A 379 4.41 -12.36 17.27
C ASP A 379 4.16 -12.53 15.76
N ALA A 380 5.11 -12.16 14.90
CA ALA A 380 5.02 -12.40 13.45
C ALA A 380 5.80 -13.64 12.99
N LEU A 381 6.66 -14.20 13.86
CA LEU A 381 7.47 -15.38 13.59
C LEU A 381 7.15 -16.55 14.52
N ASN A 382 7.25 -17.76 14.02
CA ASN A 382 7.25 -18.96 14.85
C ASN A 382 8.69 -19.49 14.95
N PRO A 383 9.49 -19.09 15.97
CA PRO A 383 10.79 -19.71 16.21
C PRO A 383 10.58 -21.18 16.57
N LEU A 384 11.41 -22.06 16.02
CA LEU A 384 11.39 -23.47 16.41
C LEU A 384 12.18 -23.65 17.70
N ASP A 385 11.54 -24.17 18.74
CA ASP A 385 12.16 -24.40 20.04
C ASP A 385 13.52 -25.11 19.91
N GLY A 386 14.56 -24.50 20.49
CA GLY A 386 15.92 -25.04 20.50
C GLY A 386 16.68 -24.95 19.17
N LEU A 387 16.14 -24.31 18.13
CA LEU A 387 16.79 -24.14 16.82
C LEU A 387 16.80 -22.65 16.41
N PRO A 388 17.88 -22.15 15.78
CA PRO A 388 17.94 -20.78 15.26
C PRO A 388 17.16 -20.64 13.93
N MET A 389 15.96 -21.23 13.86
CA MET A 389 15.09 -21.28 12.69
C MET A 389 13.73 -20.67 13.02
N TYR A 390 13.14 -19.98 12.05
CA TYR A 390 11.84 -19.31 12.19
C TYR A 390 11.03 -19.47 10.91
N MET A 391 9.71 -19.27 10.97
CA MET A 391 8.82 -19.17 9.81
C MET A 391 7.75 -18.09 10.07
N ILE A 392 6.96 -17.72 9.07
CA ILE A 392 5.75 -16.89 9.32
C ILE A 392 4.86 -17.64 10.31
N GLN A 393 4.30 -16.95 11.30
CA GLN A 393 3.31 -17.56 12.19
C GLN A 393 2.11 -18.13 11.41
N PRO A 394 1.66 -19.36 11.71
CA PRO A 394 0.51 -19.96 11.02
C PRO A 394 -0.79 -19.13 11.12
N SER A 395 -0.99 -18.42 12.23
CA SER A 395 -2.11 -17.47 12.44
C SER A 395 -2.09 -16.34 11.41
N ALA A 396 -0.92 -15.75 11.13
CA ALA A 396 -0.74 -14.69 10.14
C ALA A 396 -0.99 -15.15 8.69
N VAL A 397 -0.95 -16.46 8.44
CA VAL A 397 -1.23 -17.04 7.12
C VAL A 397 -2.70 -17.43 6.99
N GLY A 398 -3.26 -18.02 8.04
CA GLY A 398 -4.61 -18.56 8.07
C GLY A 398 -4.72 -19.95 7.43
N LEU A 399 -5.42 -20.86 8.10
CA LEU A 399 -5.66 -22.24 7.60
C LEU A 399 -6.23 -22.28 6.17
N PRO A 400 -7.18 -21.42 5.76
CA PRO A 400 -7.70 -21.42 4.38
C PRO A 400 -6.61 -21.19 3.32
N ALA A 401 -5.60 -20.38 3.62
CA ALA A 401 -4.50 -20.12 2.68
C ALA A 401 -3.63 -21.35 2.49
N TYR A 402 -3.28 -22.07 3.57
CA TYR A 402 -2.53 -23.34 3.47
C TYR A 402 -3.27 -24.39 2.65
N ILE A 403 -4.57 -24.56 2.89
CA ILE A 403 -5.42 -25.49 2.13
C ILE A 403 -5.40 -25.12 0.65
N LEU A 404 -5.55 -23.83 0.33
CA LEU A 404 -5.54 -23.36 -1.05
C LEU A 404 -4.18 -23.60 -1.71
N LEU A 405 -3.06 -23.29 -1.04
CA LEU A 405 -1.71 -23.53 -1.57
C LEU A 405 -1.48 -25.02 -1.89
N ALA A 406 -1.88 -25.92 -0.99
CA ALA A 406 -1.80 -27.36 -1.20
C ALA A 406 -2.67 -27.82 -2.37
N ALA A 407 -3.93 -27.35 -2.44
CA ALA A 407 -4.86 -27.67 -3.52
C ALA A 407 -4.36 -27.17 -4.88
N VAL A 408 -3.77 -25.97 -4.93
CA VAL A 408 -3.16 -25.40 -6.14
C VAL A 408 -1.98 -26.23 -6.59
N LEU A 409 -1.10 -26.64 -5.68
CA LEU A 409 0.06 -27.47 -6.02
C LEU A 409 -0.40 -28.80 -6.62
N LEU A 410 -1.38 -29.46 -6.00
CA LEU A 410 -1.99 -30.69 -6.52
C LEU A 410 -2.61 -30.47 -7.91
N ALA A 411 -3.43 -29.42 -8.08
CA ALA A 411 -4.05 -29.10 -9.36
C ALA A 411 -3.01 -28.79 -10.45
N ALA A 412 -1.93 -28.08 -10.10
CA ALA A 412 -0.86 -27.73 -11.03
C ALA A 412 -0.05 -28.96 -11.44
N MET A 413 0.16 -29.93 -10.54
CA MET A 413 0.75 -31.23 -10.87
C MET A 413 -0.13 -32.03 -11.83
N LEU A 414 -1.46 -32.04 -11.63
CA LEU A 414 -2.40 -32.69 -12.54
C LEU A 414 -2.41 -32.04 -13.94
N ARG A 415 -2.08 -30.75 -14.03
CA ARG A 415 -2.01 -29.96 -15.28
C ARG A 415 -0.57 -29.56 -15.62
N ARG A 416 0.43 -30.36 -15.25
CA ARG A 416 1.87 -30.00 -15.29
C ARG A 416 2.41 -29.51 -16.64
N HIS A 417 1.75 -29.84 -17.75
CA HIS A 417 2.18 -29.45 -19.09
C HIS A 417 1.66 -28.08 -19.54
N GLU A 418 0.74 -27.48 -18.78
CA GLU A 418 0.19 -26.16 -19.05
C GLU A 418 1.11 -25.05 -18.51
N ALA A 419 1.22 -23.94 -19.25
CA ALA A 419 2.06 -22.81 -18.86
C ALA A 419 1.64 -22.19 -17.52
N GLU A 420 0.33 -22.16 -17.27
CA GLU A 420 -0.26 -21.59 -16.05
C GLU A 420 0.16 -22.38 -14.81
N SER A 421 0.29 -23.71 -14.93
CA SER A 421 0.74 -24.56 -13.84
C SER A 421 2.15 -24.19 -13.40
N SER A 422 3.07 -23.90 -14.34
CA SER A 422 4.42 -23.45 -14.00
C SER A 422 4.41 -22.12 -13.22
N LEU A 423 3.50 -21.19 -13.56
CA LEU A 423 3.37 -19.92 -12.82
C LEU A 423 2.79 -20.15 -11.42
N LEU A 424 1.76 -20.98 -11.29
CA LEU A 424 1.14 -21.28 -10.00
C LEU A 424 2.08 -22.05 -9.07
N ILE A 425 2.85 -23.01 -9.59
CA ILE A 425 3.93 -23.66 -8.84
C ILE A 425 4.93 -22.61 -8.36
N ALA A 426 5.36 -21.71 -9.23
CA ALA A 426 6.32 -20.67 -8.85
C ALA A 426 5.81 -19.76 -7.72
N LEU A 427 4.53 -19.39 -7.76
CA LEU A 427 3.90 -18.60 -6.69
C LEU A 427 3.83 -19.37 -5.36
N VAL A 428 3.45 -20.65 -5.41
CA VAL A 428 3.45 -21.52 -4.23
C VAL A 428 4.87 -21.66 -3.68
N MET A 429 5.88 -21.91 -4.53
CA MET A 429 7.28 -22.01 -4.11
C MET A 429 7.81 -20.72 -3.48
N THR A 430 7.43 -19.57 -4.04
CA THR A 430 7.80 -18.24 -3.51
C THR A 430 7.25 -18.03 -2.10
N ALA A 431 6.02 -18.45 -1.83
CA ALA A 431 5.44 -18.42 -0.50
C ALA A 431 6.08 -19.47 0.43
N LEU A 432 6.31 -20.69 -0.05
CA LEU A 432 6.89 -21.79 0.74
C LEU A 432 8.27 -21.45 1.33
N ILE A 433 9.07 -20.61 0.66
CA ILE A 433 10.32 -20.11 1.25
C ILE A 433 10.08 -19.55 2.66
N ALA A 434 9.05 -18.72 2.82
CA ALA A 434 8.72 -18.07 4.09
C ALA A 434 7.93 -18.96 5.07
N LEU A 435 7.20 -19.94 4.54
CA LEU A 435 6.30 -20.79 5.33
C LEU A 435 6.99 -22.02 5.91
N LEU A 436 8.18 -22.39 5.39
CA LEU A 436 8.95 -23.52 5.89
C LEU A 436 10.14 -23.02 6.72
N PRO A 437 10.30 -23.49 7.97
CA PRO A 437 11.39 -23.04 8.84
C PRO A 437 12.79 -23.22 8.23
N PHE A 438 12.98 -24.32 7.50
CA PHE A 438 14.26 -24.68 6.87
C PHE A 438 14.64 -23.80 5.67
N THR A 439 13.72 -22.97 5.16
CA THR A 439 13.98 -22.09 4.00
C THR A 439 13.76 -20.62 4.31
N ALA A 440 13.04 -20.28 5.38
CA ALA A 440 12.70 -18.89 5.72
C ALA A 440 13.93 -18.01 6.00
N TRP A 441 15.04 -18.63 6.44
CA TRP A 441 16.33 -17.96 6.57
C TRP A 441 16.82 -17.33 5.25
N LEU A 442 16.41 -17.84 4.08
CA LEU A 442 16.73 -17.22 2.79
C LEU A 442 16.11 -15.83 2.67
N TYR A 443 14.86 -15.65 3.11
CA TYR A 443 14.23 -14.34 3.13
C TYR A 443 14.70 -13.48 4.27
N GLY A 444 14.88 -13.99 5.50
CA GLY A 444 15.38 -13.10 6.56
C GLY A 444 16.88 -12.78 6.45
N ARG A 445 17.60 -13.43 5.52
CA ARG A 445 18.88 -12.90 5.04
C ARG A 445 18.71 -11.64 4.20
N LEU A 446 17.56 -11.32 3.65
CA LEU A 446 17.35 -10.12 2.82
C LEU A 446 16.39 -9.11 3.47
N LEU A 447 15.49 -9.60 4.32
CA LEU A 447 14.32 -8.87 4.81
C LEU A 447 14.22 -8.97 6.33
N THR A 448 13.47 -8.04 6.93
CA THR A 448 13.05 -8.20 8.32
C THR A 448 11.88 -9.19 8.40
N PRO A 449 11.64 -9.82 9.56
CA PRO A 449 10.52 -10.72 9.76
C PRO A 449 9.14 -10.15 9.40
N SER A 450 8.88 -8.90 9.80
CA SER A 450 7.65 -8.18 9.49
C SER A 450 7.43 -7.93 8.00
N HIS A 451 8.50 -7.98 7.19
CA HIS A 451 8.40 -7.92 5.73
C HIS A 451 8.19 -9.29 5.10
N MET A 452 8.63 -10.37 5.75
CA MET A 452 8.52 -11.73 5.21
C MET A 452 7.06 -12.16 5.02
N MET A 453 6.19 -11.85 5.98
CA MET A 453 4.73 -12.12 5.89
C MET A 453 4.06 -11.50 4.65
N ARG A 454 4.67 -10.45 4.08
CA ARG A 454 4.12 -9.70 2.94
C ARG A 454 4.20 -10.50 1.64
N VAL A 455 4.98 -11.59 1.58
CA VAL A 455 4.99 -12.51 0.43
C VAL A 455 3.61 -13.08 0.13
N MET A 456 2.75 -13.21 1.15
CA MET A 456 1.38 -13.70 0.95
C MET A 456 0.51 -12.73 0.14
N THR A 457 0.87 -11.44 0.09
CA THR A 457 0.09 -10.41 -0.62
C THR A 457 0.26 -10.43 -2.14
N ILE A 458 1.32 -11.07 -2.66
CA ILE A 458 1.52 -11.22 -4.12
C ILE A 458 0.73 -12.39 -4.72
N LEU A 459 0.06 -13.20 -3.89
CA LEU A 459 -0.64 -14.40 -4.33
C LEU A 459 -2.01 -14.04 -4.95
N PRO A 460 -2.32 -14.50 -6.17
CA PRO A 460 -3.60 -14.23 -6.81
C PRO A 460 -4.67 -15.20 -6.31
N TYR A 461 -5.10 -15.08 -5.05
CA TYR A 461 -6.02 -16.00 -4.35
C TYR A 461 -7.24 -16.42 -5.18
N GLY A 462 -7.97 -15.46 -5.76
CA GLY A 462 -9.12 -15.75 -6.61
C GLY A 462 -8.78 -16.57 -7.86
N TYR A 463 -7.62 -16.34 -8.48
CA TYR A 463 -7.20 -17.15 -9.64
C TYR A 463 -6.77 -18.55 -9.21
N MET A 464 -6.08 -18.66 -8.07
CA MET A 464 -5.72 -19.94 -7.46
C MET A 464 -6.97 -20.81 -7.23
N LEU A 465 -8.00 -20.26 -6.59
CA LEU A 465 -9.25 -20.97 -6.35
C LEU A 465 -9.98 -21.31 -7.65
N PHE A 466 -10.03 -20.38 -8.61
CA PHE A 466 -10.57 -20.63 -9.95
C PHE A 466 -9.86 -21.79 -10.66
N PHE A 467 -8.52 -21.82 -10.62
CA PHE A 467 -7.71 -22.85 -11.27
C PHE A 467 -7.93 -24.23 -10.63
N VAL A 468 -8.01 -24.29 -9.31
CA VAL A 468 -8.38 -25.52 -8.57
C VAL A 468 -9.76 -26.00 -9.04
N GLY A 469 -10.79 -25.15 -8.93
CA GLY A 469 -12.16 -25.49 -9.33
C GLY A 469 -12.27 -25.95 -10.79
N GLU A 470 -11.59 -25.25 -11.71
CA GLU A 470 -11.55 -25.65 -13.12
C GLU A 470 -10.93 -27.05 -13.30
N THR A 471 -9.81 -27.31 -12.61
CA THR A 471 -9.09 -28.59 -12.69
C THR A 471 -9.96 -29.75 -12.21
N PHE A 472 -10.62 -29.60 -11.05
CA PHE A 472 -11.52 -30.62 -10.52
C PHE A 472 -12.76 -30.80 -11.41
N SER A 473 -13.33 -29.71 -11.93
CA SER A 473 -14.50 -29.78 -12.84
C SER A 473 -14.21 -30.52 -14.14
N ARG A 474 -13.01 -30.38 -14.71
CA ARG A 474 -12.61 -31.09 -15.94
C ARG A 474 -12.41 -32.60 -15.71
N ARG A 475 -12.05 -32.99 -14.48
CA ARG A 475 -11.63 -34.36 -14.16
C ARG A 475 -12.75 -35.21 -13.53
N TRP A 476 -13.63 -34.58 -12.75
CA TRP A 476 -14.73 -35.24 -12.04
C TRP A 476 -16.12 -34.71 -12.39
N GLY A 477 -16.21 -33.57 -13.08
CA GLY A 477 -17.49 -33.06 -13.56
C GLY A 477 -17.94 -33.87 -14.77
N GLY A 478 -19.03 -34.64 -14.63
CA GLY A 478 -19.80 -35.09 -15.79
C GLY A 478 -20.21 -33.92 -16.69
N SER A 479 -20.79 -34.22 -17.84
CA SER A 479 -21.26 -33.25 -18.85
C SER A 479 -22.42 -32.37 -18.36
N VAL A 480 -22.21 -31.59 -17.29
CA VAL A 480 -23.17 -30.61 -16.80
C VAL A 480 -23.30 -29.52 -17.87
N PRO A 481 -24.52 -29.23 -18.36
CA PRO A 481 -24.75 -28.21 -19.36
C PRO A 481 -24.20 -26.84 -18.93
N SER A 482 -23.66 -26.07 -19.88
CA SER A 482 -23.04 -24.76 -19.62
C SER A 482 -23.98 -23.77 -18.92
N LYS A 483 -25.28 -23.83 -19.24
CA LYS A 483 -26.33 -23.04 -18.58
C LYS A 483 -26.51 -23.45 -17.12
N THR A 484 -26.51 -24.73 -16.78
CA THR A 484 -26.65 -25.19 -15.39
C THR A 484 -25.45 -24.77 -14.54
N ARG A 485 -24.23 -24.83 -15.09
CA ARG A 485 -23.03 -24.29 -14.42
C ARG A 485 -23.14 -22.79 -14.16
N LEU A 486 -23.78 -22.04 -15.06
CA LEU A 486 -24.01 -20.60 -14.92
C LEU A 486 -24.93 -20.27 -13.74
N HIS A 487 -26.02 -21.02 -13.60
CA HIS A 487 -26.99 -20.82 -12.51
C HIS A 487 -26.41 -21.28 -11.17
N MET A 488 -25.68 -22.41 -11.14
CA MET A 488 -24.99 -22.84 -9.92
C MET A 488 -23.93 -21.84 -9.48
N LEU A 489 -23.20 -21.24 -10.42
CA LEU A 489 -22.25 -20.17 -10.12
C LEU A 489 -22.96 -18.93 -9.59
N ALA A 490 -24.03 -18.48 -10.23
CA ALA A 490 -24.81 -17.34 -9.79
C ALA A 490 -25.39 -17.56 -8.38
N LEU A 491 -25.91 -18.76 -8.11
CA LEU A 491 -26.43 -19.15 -6.80
C LEU A 491 -25.32 -19.22 -5.74
N ALA A 492 -24.17 -19.82 -6.07
CA ALA A 492 -23.02 -19.86 -5.18
C ALA A 492 -22.53 -18.45 -4.86
N LEU A 493 -22.55 -17.52 -5.81
CA LEU A 493 -22.20 -16.11 -5.60
C LEU A 493 -23.25 -15.37 -4.77
N LEU A 494 -24.54 -15.63 -5.00
CA LEU A 494 -25.65 -15.06 -4.24
C LEU A 494 -25.61 -15.51 -2.76
N ILE A 495 -25.06 -16.69 -2.47
CA ILE A 495 -24.90 -17.23 -1.12
C ILE A 495 -23.55 -16.80 -0.51
N ALA A 496 -22.47 -16.87 -1.28
CA ALA A 496 -21.13 -16.54 -0.81
C ALA A 496 -20.98 -15.06 -0.47
N THR A 497 -21.65 -14.15 -1.20
CA THR A 497 -21.52 -12.71 -0.94
C THR A 497 -22.13 -12.32 0.42
N PRO A 498 -23.37 -12.71 0.78
CA PRO A 498 -23.90 -12.52 2.12
C PRO A 498 -23.15 -13.28 3.20
N LEU A 499 -22.66 -14.50 2.92
CA LEU A 499 -21.87 -15.25 3.90
C LEU A 499 -20.50 -14.62 4.16
N SER A 500 -19.84 -14.06 3.15
CA SER A 500 -18.62 -13.26 3.31
C SER A 500 -18.88 -12.00 4.10
N ALA A 501 -19.96 -11.27 3.76
CA ALA A 501 -20.36 -10.09 4.50
C ALA A 501 -20.68 -10.44 5.96
N TRP A 502 -21.40 -11.54 6.20
CA TRP A 502 -21.72 -12.04 7.54
C TRP A 502 -20.47 -12.51 8.31
N HIS A 503 -19.64 -13.36 7.71
CA HIS A 503 -18.40 -13.83 8.31
C HIS A 503 -17.54 -12.65 8.71
N PHE A 504 -17.42 -11.67 7.82
CA PHE A 504 -16.74 -10.45 8.12
C PHE A 504 -17.37 -9.71 9.31
N LEU A 505 -18.64 -9.33 9.23
CA LEU A 505 -19.38 -8.64 10.31
C LEU A 505 -19.33 -9.38 11.67
N THR A 506 -19.14 -10.70 11.67
CA THR A 506 -19.01 -11.51 12.89
C THR A 506 -17.57 -11.62 13.38
N THR A 507 -16.61 -11.78 12.48
CA THR A 507 -15.16 -11.77 12.78
C THR A 507 -14.70 -10.40 13.26
N GLN A 508 -15.43 -9.34 12.87
CA GLN A 508 -15.29 -7.99 13.41
C GLN A 508 -15.34 -7.89 14.94
N ARG A 509 -16.06 -8.80 15.62
CA ARG A 509 -16.13 -8.84 17.09
C ARG A 509 -14.86 -9.38 17.76
N GLY A 510 -14.01 -10.11 17.02
CA GLY A 510 -12.73 -10.61 17.51
C GLY A 510 -11.51 -9.75 17.14
N VAL A 511 -11.69 -8.82 16.20
CA VAL A 511 -10.62 -7.93 15.67
C VAL A 511 -10.95 -6.44 15.95
N ASP A 512 -11.93 -6.15 16.82
CA ASP A 512 -12.30 -4.79 17.26
C ASP A 512 -12.63 -3.78 16.13
N PHE A 513 -13.28 -4.26 15.06
CA PHE A 513 -13.75 -3.41 13.96
C PHE A 513 -14.94 -2.50 14.31
N ALA A 514 -15.62 -2.74 15.44
CA ALA A 514 -16.77 -1.97 15.91
C ALA A 514 -16.39 -0.92 16.98
N GLN A 515 -15.11 -0.54 17.05
CA GLN A 515 -14.72 0.61 17.86
C GLN A 515 -15.29 1.88 17.21
N ASP A 516 -15.83 2.77 18.04
CA ASP A 516 -16.25 4.09 17.59
C ASP A 516 -15.04 4.81 16.96
N ILE A 517 -15.15 5.19 15.69
CA ILE A 517 -14.12 5.96 14.98
C ILE A 517 -14.27 7.46 15.15
N SER A 518 -15.34 7.91 15.82
CA SER A 518 -15.52 9.31 16.17
C SER A 518 -14.25 9.90 16.81
N PRO A 519 -13.51 9.21 17.70
CA PRO A 519 -12.24 9.71 18.23
C PRO A 519 -11.15 9.92 17.17
N VAL A 520 -11.09 9.12 16.11
CA VAL A 520 -10.12 9.29 15.01
C VAL A 520 -10.55 10.43 14.09
N ILE A 521 -11.85 10.52 13.78
CA ILE A 521 -12.40 11.63 12.99
C ILE A 521 -12.23 12.96 13.73
N ASP A 522 -12.50 12.97 15.03
CA ASP A 522 -12.33 14.11 15.92
C ASP A 522 -10.85 14.48 16.02
N LEU A 523 -9.96 13.51 16.17
CA LEU A 523 -8.52 13.76 16.12
C LEU A 523 -8.08 14.35 14.78
N ASP A 524 -8.53 13.79 13.65
CA ASP A 524 -8.20 14.30 12.31
C ASP A 524 -8.74 15.71 12.09
N LYS A 525 -9.88 16.06 12.73
CA LYS A 525 -10.45 17.41 12.73
C LYS A 525 -9.62 18.36 13.59
N ASP A 526 -9.20 17.92 14.77
CA ASP A 526 -8.34 18.69 15.68
C ASP A 526 -6.97 18.93 15.05
N LEU A 527 -6.38 17.94 14.39
CA LEU A 527 -5.10 18.07 13.67
C LEU A 527 -5.20 19.04 12.50
N ARG A 528 -6.32 19.06 11.77
CA ARG A 528 -6.53 20.07 10.72
C ARG A 528 -6.65 21.47 11.28
N ALA A 529 -7.33 21.63 12.42
CA ALA A 529 -7.41 22.91 13.09
C ALA A 529 -6.04 23.38 13.60
N LEU A 530 -5.22 22.46 14.12
CA LEU A 530 -3.83 22.72 14.49
C LEU A 530 -3.00 23.18 13.28
N GLY A 531 -3.09 22.45 12.17
CA GLY A 531 -2.35 22.79 10.95
C GLY A 531 -2.71 24.16 10.41
N ALA A 532 -4.01 24.43 10.25
CA ALA A 532 -4.52 25.72 9.81
C ALA A 532 -4.14 26.87 10.75
N TYR A 533 -4.06 26.62 12.06
CA TYR A 533 -3.58 27.60 13.02
C TYR A 533 -2.10 27.93 12.79
N ILE A 534 -1.24 26.92 12.67
CA ILE A 534 0.20 27.12 12.46
C ILE A 534 0.44 27.87 11.13
N GLU A 535 -0.18 27.41 10.04
CA GLU A 535 -0.06 28.00 8.70
C GLU A 535 -0.54 29.47 8.65
N ALA A 536 -1.50 29.85 9.48
CA ALA A 536 -1.98 31.23 9.55
C ALA A 536 -1.06 32.16 10.34
N GLN A 537 -0.18 31.62 11.19
CA GLN A 537 0.70 32.40 12.06
C GLN A 537 2.15 32.41 11.58
N HIS A 538 2.57 31.41 10.81
CA HIS A 538 3.96 31.22 10.41
C HIS A 538 4.10 30.85 8.95
N ASP A 539 4.95 31.60 8.25
CA ASP A 539 5.42 31.26 6.90
C ASP A 539 6.64 30.31 6.95
N GLU A 540 7.33 30.24 8.08
CA GLU A 540 8.54 29.45 8.31
C GLU A 540 8.29 28.19 9.15
N LYS A 541 9.27 27.27 9.18
CA LYS A 541 9.18 26.05 9.99
C LYS A 541 9.24 26.42 11.49
N VAL A 542 8.36 25.81 12.29
CA VAL A 542 8.27 26.02 13.73
C VAL A 542 8.54 24.72 14.50
N LEU A 543 9.29 24.83 15.59
CA LEU A 543 9.60 23.69 16.44
C LEU A 543 8.48 23.47 17.46
N ILE A 544 7.85 22.30 17.38
CA ILE A 544 6.79 21.86 18.28
C ILE A 544 7.33 20.76 19.18
N LEU A 545 7.44 21.05 20.47
CA LEU A 545 7.73 20.03 21.47
C LEU A 545 6.47 19.21 21.74
N THR A 546 6.58 17.90 21.58
CA THR A 546 5.44 16.99 21.66
C THR A 546 5.74 15.81 22.58
N HIS A 547 4.73 15.34 23.30
CA HIS A 547 4.80 14.03 23.93
C HIS A 547 4.84 12.95 22.84
N ASN A 548 5.63 11.88 23.02
CA ASN A 548 5.95 10.86 21.98
C ASN A 548 4.76 10.35 21.15
N GLU A 549 3.58 10.21 21.77
CA GLU A 549 2.34 9.77 21.10
C GLU A 549 1.74 10.81 20.13
N LEU A 550 2.02 12.10 20.34
CA LEU A 550 1.52 13.21 19.52
C LEU A 550 2.51 13.67 18.44
N THR A 551 3.79 13.33 18.57
CA THR A 551 4.85 13.80 17.65
C THR A 551 4.48 13.60 16.18
N ARG A 552 4.13 12.37 15.79
CA ARG A 552 3.75 12.05 14.41
C ARG A 552 2.55 12.83 13.93
N LYS A 553 1.56 12.97 14.83
CA LYS A 553 0.27 13.58 14.55
C LYS A 553 0.46 15.08 14.31
N ALA A 554 1.23 15.75 15.17
CA ALA A 554 1.59 17.15 15.03
C ALA A 554 2.35 17.43 13.73
N LEU A 555 3.35 16.61 13.40
CA LEU A 555 4.09 16.76 12.14
C LEU A 555 3.20 16.54 10.92
N SER A 556 2.23 15.64 11.00
CA SER A 556 1.26 15.40 9.92
C SER A 556 0.15 16.46 9.84
N ALA A 557 0.11 17.41 10.76
CA ALA A 557 -0.95 18.44 10.81
C ALA A 557 -0.67 19.60 9.86
N SER A 558 0.59 20.05 9.77
CA SER A 558 1.00 21.17 8.94
C SER A 558 2.41 20.95 8.41
N PRO A 559 2.71 21.47 7.22
CA PRO A 559 4.05 21.43 6.69
C PRO A 559 5.05 22.26 7.50
N GLN A 560 4.64 23.38 8.10
CA GLN A 560 5.52 24.20 8.92
C GLN A 560 5.95 23.49 10.22
N ALA A 561 5.31 22.40 10.63
CA ALA A 561 5.63 21.74 11.88
C ALA A 561 6.95 20.93 11.81
N GLN A 562 7.84 21.17 12.78
CA GLN A 562 9.02 20.35 13.07
C GLN A 562 8.96 19.81 14.50
N SER A 563 9.69 18.73 14.79
CA SER A 563 9.75 18.14 16.13
C SER A 563 11.18 18.14 16.66
N LEU A 564 11.32 18.31 17.97
CA LEU A 564 12.60 18.16 18.65
C LEU A 564 13.16 16.75 18.48
N SER A 565 12.29 15.74 18.63
CA SER A 565 12.67 14.34 18.54
C SER A 565 11.53 13.54 17.92
N TRP A 566 11.86 12.74 16.91
CA TRP A 566 10.96 11.81 16.24
C TRP A 566 11.69 10.49 15.97
N TYR A 567 11.15 9.38 16.48
CA TYR A 567 11.81 8.07 16.58
C TYR A 567 12.83 7.95 17.73
N HIS A 568 13.27 6.71 17.97
CA HIS A 568 14.42 6.41 18.82
C HIS A 568 15.73 6.81 18.12
N ILE A 569 16.77 7.03 18.93
CA ILE A 569 18.12 7.44 18.52
C ILE A 569 18.60 6.77 17.23
N GLY A 570 18.55 5.43 17.16
CA GLY A 570 19.06 4.69 15.99
C GLY A 570 18.32 4.97 14.68
N ARG A 571 17.04 5.35 14.73
CA ARG A 571 16.29 5.78 13.53
C ARG A 571 16.52 7.24 13.22
N MET A 572 16.66 8.11 14.22
CA MET A 572 17.03 9.51 14.00
C MET A 572 18.36 9.60 13.26
N VAL A 573 19.38 8.83 13.66
CA VAL A 573 20.68 8.77 12.94
C VAL A 573 20.53 8.26 11.50
N LEU A 574 19.56 7.39 11.23
CA LEU A 574 19.34 6.85 9.87
C LEU A 574 18.56 7.80 8.97
N TYR A 575 17.70 8.65 9.53
CA TYR A 575 16.79 9.52 8.78
C TYR A 575 17.21 10.98 8.78
N ALA A 576 18.09 11.38 9.70
CA ALA A 576 18.58 12.73 9.86
C ALA A 576 20.11 12.68 9.81
N ASP A 577 20.74 13.56 9.03
CA ASP A 577 22.20 13.72 8.94
C ASP A 577 22.76 14.43 10.19
N LEU A 578 22.31 13.97 11.36
CA LEU A 578 22.62 14.50 12.66
C LEU A 578 23.71 13.66 13.31
N SER A 579 24.60 14.32 14.07
CA SER A 579 25.58 13.61 14.89
C SER A 579 24.88 12.74 15.94
N THR A 580 25.46 11.59 16.28
CA THR A 580 24.92 10.70 17.32
C THR A 580 24.74 11.43 18.66
N GLU A 581 25.63 12.38 18.97
CA GLU A 581 25.55 13.20 20.18
C GLU A 581 24.33 14.14 20.15
N GLU A 582 24.12 14.86 19.05
CA GLU A 582 22.96 15.73 18.90
C GLU A 582 21.64 14.96 18.96
N VAL A 583 21.57 13.82 18.26
CA VAL A 583 20.40 12.93 18.32
C VAL A 583 20.11 12.49 19.75
N LYS A 584 21.16 12.11 20.49
CA LYS A 584 21.03 11.69 21.88
C LYS A 584 20.54 12.84 22.75
N ASN A 585 21.12 14.04 22.61
CA ASN A 585 20.70 15.23 23.36
C ASN A 585 19.23 15.58 23.08
N ARG A 586 18.81 15.60 21.82
CA ARG A 586 17.39 15.84 21.44
C ARG A 586 16.45 14.81 22.06
N PHE A 587 16.81 13.52 21.98
CA PHE A 587 16.00 12.43 22.52
C PHE A 587 15.91 12.48 24.05
N ASP A 588 17.06 12.65 24.72
CA ASP A 588 17.15 12.70 26.17
C ASP A 588 16.46 13.95 26.74
N ASP A 589 16.62 15.11 26.12
CA ASP A 589 15.93 16.35 26.52
C ASP A 589 14.42 16.23 26.34
N ASN A 590 13.95 15.70 25.20
CA ASN A 590 12.51 15.49 24.99
C ASN A 590 11.95 14.52 26.05
N LYS A 591 12.63 13.39 26.29
CA LYS A 591 12.24 12.43 27.32
C LYS A 591 12.22 13.06 28.73
N THR A 592 13.22 13.87 29.04
CA THR A 592 13.37 14.55 30.34
C THR A 592 12.27 15.60 30.53
N PHE A 593 11.93 16.37 29.49
CA PHE A 593 10.84 17.35 29.54
C PHE A 593 9.48 16.71 29.83
N TRP A 594 9.24 15.45 29.47
CA TRP A 594 7.98 14.76 29.79
C TRP A 594 8.06 13.88 31.05
N SER A 595 9.21 13.85 31.74
CA SER A 595 9.38 13.12 32.99
C SER A 595 8.62 13.79 34.13
N GLY A 596 7.77 13.04 34.83
CA GLY A 596 7.08 13.53 36.03
C GLY A 596 7.99 13.83 37.23
N GLN A 597 9.28 13.45 37.15
CA GLN A 597 10.27 13.70 38.22
C GLN A 597 10.98 15.04 38.09
N LEU A 598 10.88 15.70 36.94
CA LEU A 598 11.56 16.96 36.69
C LEU A 598 10.76 18.14 37.27
N HIS A 599 11.42 19.05 37.98
CA HIS A 599 10.75 20.22 38.56
C HIS A 599 10.35 21.23 37.47
N THR A 600 9.29 21.99 37.72
CA THR A 600 8.72 22.96 36.77
C THR A 600 9.75 23.95 36.23
N HIS A 601 10.65 24.46 37.09
CA HIS A 601 11.69 25.41 36.67
C HIS A 601 12.78 24.79 35.79
N GLU A 602 12.98 23.48 35.84
CA GLU A 602 13.99 22.78 35.04
C GLU A 602 13.51 22.49 33.61
N ARG A 603 12.22 22.73 33.32
CA ARG A 603 11.64 22.55 31.97
C ARG A 603 11.93 23.70 31.02
N MET A 604 11.94 24.94 31.51
CA MET A 604 12.18 26.12 30.68
C MET A 604 13.55 26.12 29.97
N PRO A 605 14.67 25.74 30.62
CA PRO A 605 15.96 25.65 29.94
C PRO A 605 15.97 24.70 28.74
N ILE A 606 15.13 23.66 28.74
CA ILE A 606 14.99 22.75 27.59
C ILE A 606 14.28 23.47 26.43
N LEU A 607 13.20 24.22 26.73
CA LEU A 607 12.49 25.00 25.71
C LEU A 607 13.39 26.07 25.09
N ASP A 608 14.12 26.80 25.94
CA ASP A 608 15.02 27.87 25.51
C ASP A 608 16.19 27.34 24.69
N ARG A 609 16.81 26.22 25.10
CA ARG A 609 17.95 25.59 24.40
C ARG A 609 17.63 25.30 22.94
N TRP A 610 16.43 24.80 22.68
CA TRP A 610 16.02 24.35 21.35
C TRP A 610 15.20 25.38 20.59
N GLY A 611 14.90 26.54 21.19
CA GLY A 611 14.06 27.57 20.55
C GLY A 611 12.66 27.05 20.24
N VAL A 612 12.06 26.27 21.15
CA VAL A 612 10.72 25.70 20.96
C VAL A 612 9.70 26.82 20.79
N ASN A 613 8.91 26.80 19.72
CA ASN A 613 7.83 27.76 19.49
C ASN A 613 6.53 27.32 20.16
N TYR A 614 6.28 26.01 20.19
CA TYR A 614 5.03 25.45 20.70
C TYR A 614 5.22 24.20 21.54
N VAL A 615 4.39 24.02 22.55
CA VAL A 615 4.27 22.77 23.31
C VAL A 615 2.88 22.17 23.06
N LEU A 616 2.84 20.98 22.47
CA LEU A 616 1.60 20.23 22.23
C LEU A 616 1.50 19.06 23.21
N TYR A 617 0.41 19.02 23.98
CA TYR A 617 0.24 18.02 25.04
C TYR A 617 -1.18 17.43 25.07
N LYS A 618 -1.27 16.19 25.55
CA LYS A 618 -2.56 15.53 25.79
C LYS A 618 -3.19 16.03 27.08
N ARG A 619 -4.52 16.00 27.15
CA ARG A 619 -5.30 16.39 28.35
C ARG A 619 -4.85 15.70 29.65
N LYS A 620 -4.36 14.45 29.58
CA LYS A 620 -3.79 13.73 30.75
C LYS A 620 -2.58 14.42 31.39
N LEU A 621 -1.91 15.31 30.67
CA LEU A 621 -0.75 16.10 31.12
C LEU A 621 -1.13 17.54 31.50
N SER A 622 -2.43 17.85 31.55
CA SER A 622 -2.93 19.21 31.82
C SER A 622 -2.51 19.75 33.18
N GLU A 623 -2.43 18.92 34.21
CA GLU A 623 -1.98 19.36 35.53
C GLU A 623 -0.51 19.82 35.50
N MET A 624 0.38 18.99 34.93
CA MET A 624 1.80 19.31 34.78
C MET A 624 2.00 20.60 33.95
N MET A 625 1.24 20.77 32.87
CA MET A 625 1.31 21.97 32.04
C MET A 625 0.67 23.20 32.71
N GLY A 626 -0.34 22.98 33.55
CA GLY A 626 -0.94 24.02 34.39
C GLY A 626 0.09 24.65 35.33
N TYR A 627 0.85 23.82 36.06
CA TYR A 627 1.94 24.32 36.92
C TYR A 627 3.00 25.09 36.12
N LEU A 628 3.29 24.67 34.89
CA LEU A 628 4.25 25.36 34.04
C LEU A 628 3.73 26.73 33.56
N LEU A 629 2.46 26.80 33.16
CA LEU A 629 1.79 28.05 32.78
C LEU A 629 1.70 29.03 33.95
N GLU A 630 1.38 28.54 35.15
CA GLU A 630 1.31 29.35 36.38
C GLU A 630 2.68 29.89 36.80
N ALA A 631 3.75 29.09 36.63
CA ALA A 631 5.11 29.49 36.96
C ALA A 631 5.70 30.49 35.96
N PHE A 632 5.28 30.46 34.68
CA PHE A 632 5.84 31.27 33.61
C PHE A 632 4.78 31.97 32.72
N PRO A 633 3.83 32.75 33.29
CA PRO A 633 2.69 33.30 32.55
C PRO A 633 3.06 34.38 31.53
N GLN A 634 4.26 34.96 31.62
CA GLN A 634 4.76 35.94 30.64
C GLN A 634 5.46 35.28 29.44
N ARG A 635 5.85 34.01 29.57
CA ARG A 635 6.57 33.25 28.53
C ARG A 635 5.67 32.23 27.84
N LEU A 636 4.63 31.74 28.52
CA LEU A 636 3.78 30.66 28.04
C LEU A 636 2.32 31.08 27.98
N GLU A 637 1.69 30.85 26.84
CA GLU A 637 0.28 31.18 26.61
C GLU A 637 -0.46 29.97 26.05
N LEU A 638 -1.58 29.58 26.67
CA LEU A 638 -2.47 28.57 26.10
C LEU A 638 -3.28 29.19 24.96
N VAL A 639 -2.84 28.98 23.72
CA VAL A 639 -3.43 29.60 22.52
C VAL A 639 -4.55 28.79 21.90
N ALA A 640 -4.58 27.48 22.11
CA ALA A 640 -5.65 26.62 21.63
C ALA A 640 -5.84 25.37 22.49
N SER A 641 -7.08 24.90 22.59
CA SER A 641 -7.41 23.64 23.23
C SER A 641 -8.53 22.93 22.47
N TRP A 642 -8.25 21.69 22.09
CA TRP A 642 -9.17 20.78 21.40
C TRP A 642 -9.51 19.57 22.28
N PRO A 643 -10.54 18.79 21.94
CA PRO A 643 -10.86 17.55 22.67
C PRO A 643 -9.66 16.60 22.81
N SER A 644 -8.84 16.49 21.77
CA SER A 644 -7.72 15.53 21.74
C SER A 644 -6.44 16.03 22.41
N PHE A 645 -6.15 17.33 22.36
CA PHE A 645 -4.89 17.93 22.82
C PHE A 645 -5.00 19.45 22.98
N SER A 646 -3.99 20.05 23.59
CA SER A 646 -3.87 21.50 23.81
C SER A 646 -2.51 22.01 23.32
N LEU A 647 -2.47 23.27 22.92
CA LEU A 647 -1.30 23.94 22.34
C LEU A 647 -0.93 25.18 23.17
N ILE A 648 0.31 25.22 23.64
CA ILE A 648 0.90 26.37 24.32
C ILE A 648 1.89 27.04 23.37
N LEU A 649 1.77 28.35 23.21
CA LEU A 649 2.78 29.21 22.58
C LEU A 649 3.90 29.49 23.59
N VAL A 650 5.14 29.39 23.14
CA VAL A 650 6.34 29.74 23.89
C VAL A 650 6.90 31.03 23.29
N SER A 651 6.78 32.11 24.03
CA SER A 651 7.36 33.40 23.67
C SER A 651 8.86 33.38 23.96
N GLN A 652 9.66 33.96 23.06
CA GLN A 652 11.09 34.14 23.28
C GLN A 652 11.37 35.25 24.28
#